data_AF-A0ABD3JAR2-F1
#
_entry.id   AF-A0ABD3JAR2-F1
#
_cell.length_a   1.000
_cell.length_b   1.000
_cell.length_c   1.000
_cell.angle_alpha   90.00
_cell.angle_beta   90.00
_cell.angle_gamma   90.00
#
_symmetry.space_group_name_H-M   'P 1'
#
loop_
_entity.id
_entity.type
_entity.pdbx_description
1 polymer ?
#
loop_
_entity_poly.entity_id
_entity_poly.type
_entity_poly.pdbx_seq_one_letter_code
_entity_poly.pdbx_strand_id
1 'polypeptide(L)'
;MPSSSSHKWRYDVFVSFRGCDVRNKFLSHLFRELRRAGLRYFRDNDIKDIGKKIRVKLFRAIRYSRFAIVLFSENFAASKWCLDELVQILMCRRKLKKHGHVVIPVFFGVDATELSKLTSRTKFGQGFKSLCRKARDKEKIPKWKLALAEAKSISGFDLQKHANGDQASFIEQIVGRLLEYIPRTSSPDAIGVGLVPSSSASVHRWKYDVFVSFRDGDIRKNVAAHFFRALKQAGIYYFGDNEKEKTRILIEGKLPDAIRNSRVSLVVFTANYADSRRCLNELVEILECNRRDHQGHVVLPIFYDVEPCDVRKQSGQFGDGFERCLATHTDDLLVQKWRHSLKEAGNLSGWDLNNDANGDQAYFIEQIVGHLLKIIRRTSSRDAIGVDSFVDDVISLLKIGSEDKVHVVGLWGMKGIGKTMVAQAVYHRVSREFDGVSFLENVGVANQDTLLLLQKRLLHDVLKVRDLEIYDLNSNINKIKAKLCRHRILLVLDNITEKNQIEYFGVGDREWLKYGSRILITTREEWLLNDLKVDDNYMLPGPGYEESLQLMRLHAFGKDQPKEGYEELFKSLVHYAGGLPDFLKTSGFFLSSRQNQWHEILEKLVRNPHLDSILDPFSSLRQSVGPFGGHGGDSFDDQTYDGIRQIVVVIGRVINSITINYVQNGCFVRSPRHGGSLRGHTRYVNLDYPTEYLTSVSGYTSEDYCQVINSLTFHSNKGGHWPIGEKKGKFFSFPQVNGKIIGFHGRCSDVLDSIGAHFGPFGNGKNRWDDGKHADIRQIVVVSGSAIESVSFTYEGPPFRHGRTHGGKTNTINLDWLTEVLISVSGYIVNDFGSTVIHSLTFQSNKRTYGPFGTETGRKFSFPATGGKIIGFYGSSGSHLESLGAYLEPISHLYPIKCVGPFGGQGGLSWDDGKFNGVKKIKMMLEDDVNCISFEYDDNGESIWSSAHGNEDGSSIHTVNLNYPHEFLISVSGYIRHDCSVIQSLTFESNKRRLGPFGKEAGNFFRCALTCHKIIGFHGRSGIQLDALGVYFEPIYDLHLLKSIGPFGKQDRGNPWDDGDSTGVRKIMVKAGDVIDSITVEYDKDGRVVQGPRHGGDGGYSTLEIKLNYPGEYLTSFSGHFGSYQGQIVVRSLTFQSNERIYGPVGQEIGNYFYFPSIGKKMVGFHGQSGWWLDALGAHFEP
;
A
#
# COMPACT_ATOMS: atom_id res chain seq x y z
N MET A 1 65.90 13.88 -7.33
CA MET A 1 65.30 13.53 -8.64
C MET A 1 64.12 14.46 -8.90
N PRO A 2 64.10 15.30 -9.95
CA PRO A 2 62.98 16.20 -10.21
C PRO A 2 61.75 15.46 -10.76
N SER A 3 60.56 15.96 -10.42
CA SER A 3 59.25 15.38 -10.73
C SER A 3 58.96 15.23 -12.23
N SER A 4 58.53 14.04 -12.68
CA SER A 4 57.98 13.87 -14.03
C SER A 4 56.54 14.44 -14.11
N SER A 5 56.38 15.56 -14.80
CA SER A 5 55.09 16.23 -14.99
C SER A 5 54.07 15.32 -15.68
N SER A 6 52.93 15.05 -15.03
CA SER A 6 51.82 14.32 -15.67
C SER A 6 51.22 15.16 -16.81
N HIS A 7 51.09 14.57 -18.00
CA HIS A 7 50.53 15.26 -19.16
C HIS A 7 49.02 15.47 -18.96
N LYS A 8 48.61 16.67 -18.55
CA LYS A 8 47.23 16.95 -18.13
C LYS A 8 46.28 17.07 -19.31
N TRP A 9 45.53 16.00 -19.59
CA TRP A 9 44.48 15.95 -20.62
C TRP A 9 43.33 16.91 -20.30
N ARG A 10 43.00 17.81 -21.23
CA ARG A 10 41.89 18.77 -21.11
C ARG A 10 40.56 18.13 -21.50
N TYR A 11 40.60 17.28 -22.52
CA TYR A 11 39.50 16.45 -22.97
C TYR A 11 39.96 15.00 -22.94
N ASP A 12 39.02 14.09 -22.78
CA ASP A 12 39.27 12.67 -22.86
C ASP A 12 39.19 12.24 -24.35
N VAL A 13 38.23 12.76 -25.12
CA VAL A 13 38.04 12.39 -26.54
C VAL A 13 38.01 13.59 -27.50
N PHE A 14 38.74 13.49 -28.62
CA PHE A 14 38.55 14.29 -29.83
C PHE A 14 37.91 13.43 -30.93
N VAL A 15 37.02 13.99 -31.75
CA VAL A 15 36.39 13.27 -32.87
C VAL A 15 36.58 14.06 -34.16
N SER A 16 37.29 13.47 -35.14
CA SER A 16 37.42 14.01 -36.50
C SER A 16 36.41 13.33 -37.41
N PHE A 17 35.63 14.10 -38.16
CA PHE A 17 34.56 13.61 -39.03
C PHE A 17 34.23 14.62 -40.14
N ARG A 18 33.28 14.27 -41.02
CA ARG A 18 32.71 15.21 -41.98
C ARG A 18 31.22 14.96 -42.25
N GLY A 19 30.45 16.05 -42.34
CA GLY A 19 29.09 16.09 -42.90
C GLY A 19 28.00 16.29 -41.84
N CYS A 20 26.92 16.96 -42.23
CA CYS A 20 25.68 17.07 -41.46
C CYS A 20 25.04 15.69 -41.20
N ASP A 21 25.02 14.85 -42.24
CA ASP A 21 24.35 13.54 -42.27
C ASP A 21 24.90 12.55 -41.24
N VAL A 22 26.17 12.72 -40.85
CA VAL A 22 26.83 11.91 -39.82
C VAL A 22 26.81 12.62 -38.46
N ARG A 23 26.86 13.97 -38.45
CA ARG A 23 26.82 14.82 -37.25
C ARG A 23 25.53 14.62 -36.45
N ASN A 24 24.39 14.74 -37.13
CA ASN A 24 23.10 14.76 -36.44
C ASN A 24 22.53 13.34 -36.22
N LYS A 25 23.11 12.32 -36.87
CA LYS A 25 22.73 10.91 -36.79
C LYS A 25 23.67 10.10 -35.89
N PHE A 26 24.67 9.43 -36.47
CA PHE A 26 25.60 8.58 -35.72
C PHE A 26 26.36 9.31 -34.60
N LEU A 27 26.81 10.54 -34.86
CA LEU A 27 27.62 11.29 -33.90
C LEU A 27 26.83 11.88 -32.75
N SER A 28 25.57 12.28 -32.94
CA SER A 28 24.73 12.75 -31.82
C SER A 28 24.56 11.62 -30.80
N HIS A 29 24.33 10.38 -31.26
CA HIS A 29 24.31 9.20 -30.40
C HIS A 29 25.68 8.88 -29.77
N LEU A 30 26.79 8.98 -30.51
CA LEU A 30 28.14 8.76 -29.94
C LEU A 30 28.46 9.80 -28.86
N PHE A 31 28.19 11.09 -29.09
CA PHE A 31 28.38 12.16 -28.13
C PHE A 31 27.47 12.03 -26.90
N ARG A 32 26.26 11.45 -27.05
CA ARG A 32 25.40 11.09 -25.92
C ARG A 32 26.02 9.97 -25.08
N GLU A 33 26.45 8.86 -25.68
CA GLU A 33 27.01 7.75 -24.90
C GLU A 33 28.38 8.11 -24.28
N LEU A 34 29.21 8.92 -24.96
CA LEU A 34 30.43 9.49 -24.36
C LEU A 34 30.11 10.35 -23.12
N ARG A 35 29.05 11.17 -23.17
CA ARG A 35 28.59 11.97 -22.02
C ARG A 35 28.11 11.08 -20.87
N ARG A 36 27.37 10.01 -21.19
CA ARG A 36 26.88 9.02 -20.20
C ARG A 36 28.01 8.24 -19.53
N ALA A 37 29.08 7.93 -20.27
CA ALA A 37 30.29 7.31 -19.76
C ALA A 37 31.23 8.27 -18.99
N GLY A 38 30.80 9.52 -18.74
CA GLY A 38 31.61 10.53 -18.03
C GLY A 38 32.82 11.07 -18.81
N LEU A 39 32.96 10.71 -20.10
CA LEU A 39 34.10 11.11 -20.93
C LEU A 39 33.89 12.53 -21.47
N ARG A 40 34.82 13.44 -21.16
CA ARG A 40 34.78 14.81 -21.69
C ARG A 40 35.26 14.80 -23.13
N TYR A 41 34.44 15.31 -24.05
CA TYR A 41 34.81 15.39 -25.47
C TYR A 41 34.77 16.83 -25.99
N PHE A 42 35.54 17.07 -27.05
CA PHE A 42 35.55 18.34 -27.76
C PHE A 42 34.36 18.44 -28.75
N ARG A 43 33.68 19.60 -28.81
CA ARG A 43 32.66 19.89 -29.83
C ARG A 43 33.10 21.05 -30.74
N ASP A 44 32.87 20.92 -32.04
CA ASP A 44 33.19 21.99 -33.01
C ASP A 44 32.51 23.33 -32.69
N ASN A 45 31.29 23.28 -32.14
CA ASN A 45 30.49 24.46 -31.78
C ASN A 45 31.12 25.29 -30.64
N ASP A 46 32.13 24.77 -29.93
CA ASP A 46 32.87 25.51 -28.90
C ASP A 46 33.82 26.58 -29.50
N ILE A 47 33.99 26.61 -30.83
CA ILE A 47 34.85 27.56 -31.54
C ILE A 47 34.04 28.77 -32.03
N LYS A 48 34.03 29.87 -31.25
CA LYS A 48 33.39 31.15 -31.60
C LYS A 48 34.17 32.06 -32.58
N ASP A 49 35.35 31.65 -33.06
CA ASP A 49 36.21 32.48 -33.93
C ASP A 49 36.13 32.06 -35.41
N ILE A 50 36.21 33.02 -36.34
CA ILE A 50 36.30 32.76 -37.78
C ILE A 50 37.77 32.87 -38.26
N GLY A 51 38.19 31.98 -39.18
CA GLY A 51 39.46 32.09 -39.92
C GLY A 51 40.67 31.35 -39.32
N LYS A 52 41.89 31.89 -39.53
CA LYS A 52 43.17 31.20 -39.20
C LYS A 52 43.29 30.75 -37.73
N LYS A 53 42.57 31.39 -36.80
CA LYS A 53 42.54 31.04 -35.36
C LYS A 53 41.88 29.68 -35.07
N ILE A 54 40.91 29.24 -35.90
CA ILE A 54 40.22 27.94 -35.77
C ILE A 54 41.24 26.80 -35.79
N ARG A 55 42.16 26.80 -36.78
CA ARG A 55 43.14 25.73 -36.98
C ARG A 55 44.07 25.56 -35.78
N VAL A 56 44.45 26.68 -35.14
CA VAL A 56 45.29 26.66 -33.93
C VAL A 56 44.51 26.09 -32.74
N LYS A 57 43.25 26.52 -32.52
CA LYS A 57 42.39 26.00 -31.45
C LYS A 57 42.10 24.51 -31.62
N LEU A 58 41.84 24.05 -32.84
CA LEU A 58 41.48 22.66 -33.13
C LEU A 58 42.71 21.73 -33.07
N PHE A 59 43.87 22.16 -33.57
CA PHE A 59 45.13 21.41 -33.37
C PHE A 59 45.55 21.38 -31.89
N ARG A 60 45.22 22.43 -31.12
CA ARG A 60 45.37 22.45 -29.66
C ARG A 60 44.41 21.47 -28.99
N ALA A 61 43.16 21.36 -29.42
CA ALA A 61 42.19 20.37 -28.92
C ALA A 61 42.73 18.94 -29.11
N ILE A 62 43.13 18.57 -30.34
CA ILE A 62 43.76 17.28 -30.66
C ILE A 62 44.94 16.99 -29.71
N ARG A 63 45.83 17.96 -29.47
CA ARG A 63 47.00 17.79 -28.60
C ARG A 63 46.65 17.59 -27.11
N TYR A 64 45.53 18.12 -26.64
CA TYR A 64 45.08 17.98 -25.24
C TYR A 64 43.95 16.96 -25.05
N SER A 65 43.68 16.13 -26.06
CA SER A 65 42.77 14.97 -25.97
C SER A 65 43.56 13.68 -25.82
N ARG A 66 43.12 12.82 -24.89
CA ARG A 66 43.72 11.50 -24.65
C ARG A 66 43.45 10.51 -25.80
N PHE A 67 42.25 10.56 -26.34
CA PHE A 67 41.76 9.73 -27.43
C PHE A 67 41.42 10.59 -28.64
N ALA A 68 41.72 10.08 -29.85
CA ALA A 68 41.28 10.67 -31.11
C ALA A 68 40.52 9.64 -31.95
N ILE A 69 39.20 9.78 -32.03
CA ILE A 69 38.34 9.00 -32.94
C ILE A 69 38.40 9.64 -34.32
N VAL A 70 38.63 8.86 -35.37
CA VAL A 70 38.58 9.32 -36.76
C VAL A 70 37.48 8.57 -37.49
N LEU A 71 36.39 9.27 -37.82
CA LEU A 71 35.21 8.69 -38.45
C LEU A 71 35.30 8.81 -39.98
N PHE A 72 35.74 7.74 -40.62
CA PHE A 72 35.83 7.62 -42.07
C PHE A 72 34.45 7.35 -42.68
N SER A 73 33.79 8.43 -43.13
CA SER A 73 32.56 8.41 -43.92
C SER A 73 32.84 8.67 -45.41
N GLU A 74 31.88 8.35 -46.28
CA GLU A 74 31.99 8.49 -47.75
C GLU A 74 32.54 9.86 -48.21
N ASN A 75 32.19 10.93 -47.49
CA ASN A 75 32.55 12.32 -47.84
C ASN A 75 33.82 12.84 -47.14
N PHE A 76 34.42 12.08 -46.21
CA PHE A 76 35.56 12.51 -45.38
C PHE A 76 36.75 12.98 -46.23
N ALA A 77 37.18 12.17 -47.19
CA ALA A 77 38.38 12.44 -47.99
C ALA A 77 38.24 13.58 -49.03
N ALA A 78 37.02 14.09 -49.25
CA ALA A 78 36.81 15.31 -50.04
C ALA A 78 37.06 16.60 -49.23
N SER A 79 37.46 16.52 -47.95
CA SER A 79 37.69 17.68 -47.08
C SER A 79 39.17 17.94 -46.86
N LYS A 80 39.65 19.12 -47.31
CA LYS A 80 40.99 19.63 -46.96
C LYS A 80 41.20 19.65 -45.45
N TRP A 81 40.15 19.98 -44.70
CA TRP A 81 40.19 20.16 -43.27
C TRP A 81 40.36 18.82 -42.53
N CYS A 82 39.52 17.83 -42.82
CA CYS A 82 39.57 16.51 -42.18
C CYS A 82 40.87 15.76 -42.49
N LEU A 83 41.47 15.99 -43.67
CA LEU A 83 42.79 15.43 -44.01
C LEU A 83 43.95 16.16 -43.31
N ASP A 84 43.88 17.49 -43.15
CA ASP A 84 44.84 18.25 -42.33
C ASP A 84 44.73 17.89 -40.84
N GLU A 85 43.52 17.60 -40.34
CA GLU A 85 43.27 17.02 -39.00
C GLU A 85 43.88 15.63 -38.85
N LEU A 86 43.65 14.72 -39.80
CA LEU A 86 44.20 13.36 -39.76
C LEU A 86 45.74 13.37 -39.70
N VAL A 87 46.38 14.23 -40.51
CA VAL A 87 47.83 14.46 -40.43
C VAL A 87 48.23 14.91 -39.03
N GLN A 88 47.51 15.86 -38.43
CA GLN A 88 47.80 16.37 -37.08
C GLN A 88 47.59 15.31 -35.98
N ILE A 89 46.52 14.51 -36.07
CA ILE A 89 46.21 13.40 -35.14
C ILE A 89 47.32 12.36 -35.16
N LEU A 90 47.82 11.98 -36.34
CA LEU A 90 48.88 11.00 -36.48
C LEU A 90 50.26 11.57 -36.06
N MET A 91 50.51 12.86 -36.29
CA MET A 91 51.67 13.55 -35.71
C MET A 91 51.61 13.57 -34.17
N CYS A 92 50.44 13.82 -33.57
CA CYS A 92 50.24 13.75 -32.12
C CYS A 92 50.43 12.33 -31.60
N ARG A 93 49.87 11.30 -32.27
CA ARG A 93 50.08 9.88 -31.93
C ARG A 93 51.57 9.50 -31.87
N ARG A 94 52.37 9.97 -32.82
CA ARG A 94 53.83 9.71 -32.85
C ARG A 94 54.55 10.42 -31.69
N LYS A 95 54.27 11.72 -31.47
CA LYS A 95 54.93 12.54 -30.44
C LYS A 95 54.50 12.20 -29.01
N LEU A 96 53.24 11.85 -28.81
CA LEU A 96 52.62 11.57 -27.50
C LEU A 96 52.46 10.06 -27.23
N LYS A 97 53.12 9.19 -28.00
CA LYS A 97 53.07 7.73 -27.83
C LYS A 97 53.45 7.31 -26.39
N LYS A 98 54.46 7.96 -25.81
CA LYS A 98 54.92 7.74 -24.41
C LYS A 98 53.96 8.28 -23.34
N HIS A 99 52.95 9.08 -23.72
CA HIS A 99 51.95 9.64 -22.80
C HIS A 99 50.57 8.98 -22.92
N GLY A 100 50.40 7.97 -23.78
CA GLY A 100 49.14 7.23 -23.91
C GLY A 100 48.11 7.85 -24.85
N HIS A 101 48.51 8.67 -25.83
CA HIS A 101 47.59 9.20 -26.85
C HIS A 101 47.18 8.09 -27.84
N VAL A 102 45.92 7.64 -27.80
CA VAL A 102 45.40 6.55 -28.64
C VAL A 102 44.55 7.12 -29.78
N VAL A 103 44.68 6.54 -30.98
CA VAL A 103 43.90 6.88 -32.17
C VAL A 103 43.04 5.68 -32.55
N ILE A 104 41.74 5.91 -32.77
CA ILE A 104 40.77 4.87 -33.10
C ILE A 104 40.10 5.23 -34.45
N PRO A 105 40.46 4.58 -35.56
CA PRO A 105 39.69 4.63 -36.79
C PRO A 105 38.31 4.02 -36.57
N VAL A 106 37.27 4.67 -37.11
CA VAL A 106 35.91 4.14 -37.19
C VAL A 106 35.46 4.23 -38.63
N PHE A 107 35.16 3.08 -39.24
CA PHE A 107 34.77 2.94 -40.63
C PHE A 107 33.24 2.88 -40.73
N PHE A 108 32.66 3.92 -41.32
CA PHE A 108 31.20 4.13 -41.40
C PHE A 108 30.79 4.30 -42.87
N GLY A 109 30.41 3.20 -43.51
CA GLY A 109 30.07 3.16 -44.93
C GLY A 109 31.27 3.26 -45.90
N VAL A 110 32.49 2.98 -45.44
CA VAL A 110 33.73 3.00 -46.24
C VAL A 110 34.59 1.81 -45.83
N ASP A 111 35.06 0.98 -46.77
CA ASP A 111 35.99 -0.11 -46.42
C ASP A 111 37.41 0.40 -46.19
N ALA A 112 38.10 -0.16 -45.19
CA ALA A 112 39.45 0.24 -44.82
C ALA A 112 40.48 0.13 -45.96
N THR A 113 40.26 -0.70 -46.98
CA THR A 113 41.17 -0.77 -48.14
C THR A 113 41.06 0.46 -49.05
N GLU A 114 39.93 1.18 -49.04
CA GLU A 114 39.72 2.39 -49.85
C GLU A 114 40.67 3.53 -49.49
N LEU A 115 41.02 3.68 -48.20
CA LEU A 115 41.98 4.67 -47.71
C LEU A 115 43.35 4.55 -48.42
N SER A 116 43.71 3.33 -48.83
CA SER A 116 44.94 3.06 -49.59
C SER A 116 44.75 3.04 -51.11
N LYS A 117 43.63 2.51 -51.61
CA LYS A 117 43.39 2.32 -53.05
C LYS A 117 42.91 3.59 -53.76
N LEU A 118 42.18 4.47 -53.05
CA LEU A 118 41.67 5.76 -53.51
C LEU A 118 41.05 5.71 -54.93
N THR A 119 40.25 4.67 -55.18
CA THR A 119 39.71 4.37 -56.52
C THR A 119 38.66 5.39 -56.95
N SER A 120 38.46 5.58 -58.25
CA SER A 120 37.35 6.40 -58.76
C SER A 120 35.99 5.68 -58.74
N ARG A 121 35.92 4.44 -58.25
CA ARG A 121 34.67 3.66 -58.17
C ARG A 121 33.85 3.94 -56.91
N THR A 122 34.45 4.51 -55.87
CA THR A 122 33.76 4.82 -54.60
C THR A 122 33.71 6.32 -54.35
N LYS A 123 32.67 6.80 -53.67
CA LYS A 123 32.50 8.23 -53.34
C LYS A 123 33.69 8.79 -52.56
N PHE A 124 34.28 8.00 -51.66
CA PHE A 124 35.47 8.36 -50.89
C PHE A 124 36.67 8.69 -51.79
N GLY A 125 37.00 7.80 -52.73
CA GLY A 125 38.13 8.01 -53.64
C GLY A 125 37.85 9.04 -54.74
N GLN A 126 36.61 9.14 -55.23
CA GLN A 126 36.17 10.26 -56.09
C GLN A 126 36.33 11.61 -55.38
N GLY A 127 35.92 11.68 -54.11
CA GLY A 127 36.05 12.83 -53.25
C GLY A 127 37.50 13.27 -53.07
N PHE A 128 38.40 12.33 -52.76
CA PHE A 128 39.84 12.60 -52.66
C PHE A 128 40.44 13.12 -53.97
N LYS A 129 40.09 12.51 -55.11
CA LYS A 129 40.56 12.96 -56.44
C LYS A 129 40.06 14.36 -56.77
N SER A 130 38.79 14.65 -56.48
CA SER A 130 38.19 15.98 -56.66
C SER A 130 38.92 17.05 -55.84
N LEU A 131 39.23 16.74 -54.57
CA LEU A 131 40.01 17.62 -53.71
C LEU A 131 41.45 17.82 -54.23
N CYS A 132 42.13 16.76 -54.67
CA CYS A 132 43.49 16.86 -55.20
C CYS A 132 43.58 17.77 -56.44
N ARG A 133 42.57 17.74 -57.32
CA ARG A 133 42.48 18.65 -58.49
C ARG A 133 42.28 20.11 -58.08
N LYS A 134 41.54 20.36 -56.99
CA LYS A 134 41.21 21.71 -56.48
C LYS A 134 42.22 22.27 -55.47
N ALA A 135 43.21 21.49 -55.05
CA ALA A 135 44.15 21.88 -54.00
C ALA A 135 45.26 22.82 -54.52
N ARG A 136 45.28 24.07 -54.04
CA ARG A 136 46.38 25.02 -54.28
C ARG A 136 47.72 24.55 -53.67
N ASP A 137 47.67 23.88 -52.52
CA ASP A 137 48.86 23.41 -51.78
C ASP A 137 49.29 21.99 -52.23
N LYS A 138 49.85 21.82 -53.44
CA LYS A 138 50.19 20.48 -53.98
C LYS A 138 51.09 19.64 -53.06
N GLU A 139 51.98 20.29 -52.29
CA GLU A 139 52.87 19.66 -51.29
C GLU A 139 52.15 18.94 -50.14
N LYS A 140 50.86 19.21 -49.91
CA LYS A 140 50.07 18.51 -48.88
C LYS A 140 49.58 17.15 -49.35
N ILE A 141 49.41 16.93 -50.65
CA ILE A 141 48.82 15.71 -51.20
C ILE A 141 49.62 14.45 -50.80
N PRO A 142 50.97 14.42 -50.83
CA PRO A 142 51.74 13.29 -50.32
C PRO A 142 51.52 13.05 -48.81
N LYS A 143 51.41 14.13 -48.02
CA LYS A 143 51.19 14.06 -46.56
C LYS A 143 49.82 13.47 -46.24
N TRP A 144 48.77 13.83 -47.00
CA TRP A 144 47.44 13.23 -46.86
C TRP A 144 47.40 11.75 -47.28
N LYS A 145 48.06 11.38 -48.40
CA LYS A 145 48.16 9.97 -48.82
C LYS A 145 48.85 9.11 -47.75
N LEU A 146 49.97 9.60 -47.21
CA LEU A 146 50.70 8.92 -46.14
C LEU A 146 49.85 8.77 -44.87
N ALA A 147 49.11 9.82 -44.49
CA ALA A 147 48.23 9.80 -43.32
C ALA A 147 47.06 8.81 -43.47
N LEU A 148 46.46 8.70 -44.67
CA LEU A 148 45.41 7.72 -44.95
C LEU A 148 45.94 6.28 -44.94
N ALA A 149 47.14 6.05 -45.50
CA ALA A 149 47.81 4.75 -45.45
C ALA A 149 48.17 4.35 -44.01
N GLU A 150 48.70 5.28 -43.21
CA GLU A 150 49.01 5.04 -41.79
C GLU A 150 47.74 4.78 -40.96
N ALA A 151 46.64 5.49 -41.23
CA ALA A 151 45.36 5.30 -40.54
C ALA A 151 44.75 3.91 -40.81
N LYS A 152 44.88 3.39 -42.04
CA LYS A 152 44.49 2.01 -42.40
C LYS A 152 45.27 0.97 -41.58
N SER A 153 46.53 1.24 -41.24
CA SER A 153 47.38 0.35 -40.43
C SER A 153 47.14 0.45 -38.92
N ILE A 154 46.11 1.15 -38.47
CA ILE A 154 45.69 1.19 -37.05
C ILE A 154 44.49 0.26 -36.87
N SER A 155 44.49 -0.52 -35.79
CA SER A 155 43.31 -1.27 -35.36
C SER A 155 42.14 -0.31 -35.09
N GLY A 156 41.07 -0.47 -35.85
CA GLY A 156 39.86 0.35 -35.77
C GLY A 156 38.60 -0.50 -35.75
N PHE A 157 37.46 0.18 -35.75
CA PHE A 157 36.14 -0.43 -35.74
C PHE A 157 35.45 -0.28 -37.10
N ASP A 158 34.72 -1.31 -37.51
CA ASP A 158 33.97 -1.38 -38.77
C ASP A 158 32.54 -1.83 -38.45
N LEU A 159 31.55 -1.02 -38.82
CA LEU A 159 30.14 -1.17 -38.42
C LEU A 159 29.54 -2.52 -38.85
N GLN A 160 29.92 -3.01 -40.05
CA GLN A 160 29.41 -4.28 -40.55
C GLN A 160 30.13 -5.44 -39.86
N LYS A 161 31.46 -5.37 -39.72
CA LYS A 161 32.27 -6.47 -39.18
C LYS A 161 32.14 -6.66 -37.66
N HIS A 162 31.85 -5.60 -36.90
CA HIS A 162 31.87 -5.64 -35.43
C HIS A 162 30.47 -5.65 -34.78
N ALA A 163 29.45 -5.15 -35.49
CA ALA A 163 28.09 -5.04 -34.95
C ALA A 163 26.99 -5.54 -35.90
N ASN A 164 27.35 -6.22 -37.00
CA ASN A 164 26.40 -6.66 -38.04
C ASN A 164 25.50 -5.51 -38.56
N GLY A 165 26.02 -4.28 -38.57
CA GLY A 165 25.30 -3.07 -38.94
C GLY A 165 24.59 -2.32 -37.80
N ASP A 166 24.45 -2.88 -36.60
CA ASP A 166 23.75 -2.23 -35.47
C ASP A 166 24.54 -1.05 -34.89
N GLN A 167 24.03 0.18 -35.05
CA GLN A 167 24.72 1.38 -34.58
C GLN A 167 24.76 1.52 -33.04
N ALA A 168 23.80 0.94 -32.31
CA ALA A 168 23.70 1.07 -30.87
C ALA A 168 24.78 0.26 -30.15
N SER A 169 24.91 -1.01 -30.52
CA SER A 169 25.98 -1.94 -30.11
C SER A 169 27.35 -1.45 -30.59
N PHE A 170 27.44 -0.95 -31.83
CA PHE A 170 28.71 -0.42 -32.35
C PHE A 170 29.24 0.76 -31.53
N ILE A 171 28.37 1.69 -31.14
CA ILE A 171 28.74 2.80 -30.26
C ILE A 171 29.12 2.31 -28.85
N GLU A 172 28.41 1.33 -28.30
CA GLU A 172 28.78 0.71 -27.01
C GLU A 172 30.17 0.06 -27.05
N GLN A 173 30.52 -0.65 -28.13
CA GLN A 173 31.86 -1.24 -28.29
C GLN A 173 32.95 -0.17 -28.42
N ILE A 174 32.70 0.92 -29.16
CA ILE A 174 33.63 2.06 -29.27
C ILE A 174 33.87 2.68 -27.89
N VAL A 175 32.81 2.93 -27.12
CA VAL A 175 32.91 3.55 -25.78
C VAL A 175 33.54 2.58 -24.75
N GLY A 176 33.19 1.30 -24.78
CA GLY A 176 33.79 0.27 -23.93
C GLY A 176 35.31 0.20 -24.10
N ARG A 177 35.80 0.20 -25.35
CA ARG A 177 37.24 0.21 -25.63
C ARG A 177 37.94 1.52 -25.23
N LEU A 178 37.25 2.66 -25.22
CA LEU A 178 37.81 3.89 -24.64
C LEU A 178 37.98 3.77 -23.11
N LEU A 179 37.05 3.11 -22.43
CA LEU A 179 37.09 2.86 -20.99
C LEU A 179 38.17 1.84 -20.61
N GLU A 180 38.46 0.83 -21.44
CA GLU A 180 39.58 -0.10 -21.25
C GLU A 180 40.95 0.61 -21.15
N TYR A 181 41.17 1.67 -21.94
CA TYR A 181 42.41 2.44 -21.94
C TYR A 181 42.53 3.44 -20.77
N ILE A 182 41.55 3.50 -19.87
CA ILE A 182 41.58 4.30 -18.65
C ILE A 182 41.89 3.37 -17.46
N PRO A 183 42.98 3.58 -16.71
CA PRO A 183 43.31 2.75 -15.56
C PRO A 183 42.15 2.65 -14.59
N ARG A 184 41.60 1.43 -14.45
CA ARG A 184 40.61 1.12 -13.43
C ARG A 184 41.33 1.07 -12.08
N THR A 185 40.87 1.86 -11.12
CA THR A 185 41.07 1.53 -9.72
C THR A 185 40.23 0.29 -9.42
N SER A 186 40.92 -0.84 -9.20
CA SER A 186 40.41 -2.14 -8.70
C SER A 186 39.26 -2.84 -9.44
N SER A 187 39.63 -3.97 -10.05
CA SER A 187 38.87 -5.21 -10.37
C SER A 187 37.57 -5.20 -11.19
N PRO A 188 37.49 -6.03 -12.26
CA PRO A 188 36.25 -6.53 -12.83
C PRO A 188 35.94 -7.97 -12.39
N ASP A 189 34.66 -8.34 -12.36
CA ASP A 189 34.21 -9.72 -12.61
C ASP A 189 32.85 -9.70 -13.30
N ALA A 190 32.60 -10.67 -14.18
CA ALA A 190 31.36 -10.78 -14.95
C ALA A 190 31.05 -12.24 -15.27
N ILE A 191 29.87 -12.73 -14.85
CA ILE A 191 29.21 -13.95 -15.35
C ILE A 191 27.69 -13.70 -15.36
N GLY A 192 27.02 -14.34 -16.32
CA GLY A 192 25.70 -13.99 -16.81
C GLY A 192 24.47 -14.47 -16.03
N VAL A 193 23.36 -13.81 -16.40
CA VAL A 193 21.96 -14.30 -16.49
C VAL A 193 21.25 -14.70 -15.18
N GLY A 194 20.13 -14.01 -14.87
CA GLY A 194 19.20 -14.51 -13.84
C GLY A 194 18.05 -13.60 -13.38
N LEU A 195 17.79 -12.44 -13.99
CA LEU A 195 16.64 -11.60 -13.58
C LEU A 195 15.31 -12.16 -14.07
N VAL A 196 14.70 -13.01 -13.25
CA VAL A 196 13.25 -13.28 -13.28
C VAL A 196 12.54 -11.98 -12.86
N PRO A 197 11.57 -11.45 -13.63
CA PRO A 197 10.78 -10.32 -13.18
C PRO A 197 9.87 -10.77 -12.04
N SER A 198 10.04 -10.17 -10.86
CA SER A 198 9.10 -10.28 -9.75
C SER A 198 7.77 -9.69 -10.19
N SER A 199 6.76 -10.54 -10.37
CA SER A 199 5.42 -10.12 -10.75
C SER A 199 4.71 -9.48 -9.56
N SER A 200 4.92 -8.19 -9.34
CA SER A 200 3.96 -7.36 -8.62
C SER A 200 2.69 -7.30 -9.48
N ALA A 201 1.74 -8.20 -9.20
CA ALA A 201 0.46 -8.29 -9.90
C ALA A 201 -0.50 -7.15 -9.48
N SER A 202 -0.05 -5.91 -9.62
CA SER A 202 -0.97 -4.79 -9.82
C SER A 202 -1.76 -5.04 -11.10
N VAL A 203 -3.09 -4.97 -11.05
CA VAL A 203 -3.98 -5.21 -12.20
C VAL A 203 -3.77 -4.12 -13.26
N HIS A 204 -2.79 -4.32 -14.13
CA HIS A 204 -2.50 -3.43 -15.27
C HIS A 204 -3.49 -3.75 -16.41
N ARG A 205 -4.36 -2.78 -16.71
CA ARG A 205 -5.36 -2.84 -17.80
C ARG A 205 -4.74 -2.90 -19.19
N TRP A 206 -3.47 -2.51 -19.34
CA TRP A 206 -2.73 -2.54 -20.60
C TRP A 206 -1.56 -3.52 -20.49
N LYS A 207 -1.38 -4.38 -21.50
CA LYS A 207 -0.27 -5.34 -21.56
C LYS A 207 1.05 -4.66 -21.93
N TYR A 208 1.01 -3.57 -22.70
CA TYR A 208 2.17 -2.78 -23.09
C TYR A 208 1.91 -1.28 -22.92
N ASP A 209 2.92 -0.51 -22.54
CA ASP A 209 2.87 0.95 -22.53
C ASP A 209 2.84 1.53 -23.95
N VAL A 210 3.62 0.94 -24.86
CA VAL A 210 3.81 1.46 -26.23
C VAL A 210 3.81 0.34 -27.28
N PHE A 211 2.95 0.46 -28.28
CA PHE A 211 3.06 -0.23 -29.57
C PHE A 211 3.91 0.61 -30.53
N VAL A 212 4.80 -0.01 -31.31
CA VAL A 212 5.57 0.70 -32.35
C VAL A 212 5.31 0.09 -33.73
N SER A 213 4.71 0.89 -34.62
CA SER A 213 4.57 0.60 -36.05
C SER A 213 5.64 1.35 -36.84
N PHE A 214 6.40 0.61 -37.65
CA PHE A 214 7.51 1.13 -38.45
C PHE A 214 7.88 0.12 -39.55
N ARG A 215 8.54 0.57 -40.64
CA ARG A 215 9.02 -0.36 -41.66
C ARG A 215 10.35 -1.00 -41.28
N ASP A 216 10.26 -2.33 -41.20
CA ASP A 216 11.30 -3.32 -40.93
C ASP A 216 12.58 -3.25 -41.79
N GLY A 217 12.56 -2.60 -42.96
CA GLY A 217 13.67 -2.59 -43.92
C GLY A 217 14.79 -1.60 -43.59
N ASP A 218 14.43 -0.36 -43.24
CA ASP A 218 15.35 0.78 -43.35
C ASP A 218 15.85 1.32 -41.99
N ILE A 219 15.06 1.11 -40.93
CA ILE A 219 15.29 1.76 -39.62
C ILE A 219 15.94 0.83 -38.59
N ARG A 220 15.74 -0.50 -38.71
CA ARG A 220 16.10 -1.50 -37.68
C ARG A 220 17.52 -1.36 -37.14
N LYS A 221 18.52 -1.35 -38.02
CA LYS A 221 19.95 -1.33 -37.65
C LYS A 221 20.49 0.04 -37.23
N ASN A 222 19.69 1.10 -37.35
CA ASN A 222 20.10 2.48 -37.17
C ASN A 222 19.36 3.13 -35.99
N VAL A 223 18.32 3.92 -36.28
CA VAL A 223 17.60 4.71 -35.27
C VAL A 223 16.65 3.88 -34.43
N ALA A 224 16.07 2.80 -34.97
CA ALA A 224 15.19 1.93 -34.20
C ALA A 224 15.94 1.25 -33.05
N ALA A 225 17.16 0.76 -33.28
CA ALA A 225 18.04 0.23 -32.23
C ALA A 225 18.29 1.26 -31.10
N HIS A 226 18.60 2.51 -31.46
CA HIS A 226 18.77 3.59 -30.48
C HIS A 226 17.46 3.98 -29.76
N PHE A 227 16.32 3.89 -30.44
CA PHE A 227 15.00 4.21 -29.91
C PHE A 227 14.49 3.14 -28.93
N PHE A 228 14.53 1.86 -29.32
CA PHE A 228 14.19 0.74 -28.45
C PHE A 228 15.13 0.65 -27.25
N ARG A 229 16.43 0.92 -27.43
CA ARG A 229 17.37 1.05 -26.30
C ARG A 229 16.94 2.17 -25.34
N ALA A 230 16.49 3.32 -25.85
CA ALA A 230 16.05 4.43 -25.03
C ALA A 230 14.74 4.11 -24.28
N LEU A 231 13.75 3.47 -24.92
CA LEU A 231 12.54 2.97 -24.25
C LEU A 231 12.87 1.98 -23.13
N LYS A 232 13.71 0.98 -23.41
CA LYS A 232 14.16 -0.02 -22.43
C LYS A 232 14.93 0.62 -21.26
N GLN A 233 15.79 1.61 -21.53
CA GLN A 233 16.50 2.36 -20.49
C GLN A 233 15.58 3.25 -19.65
N ALA A 234 14.44 3.68 -20.19
CA ALA A 234 13.42 4.46 -19.49
C ALA A 234 12.42 3.61 -18.69
N GLY A 235 12.53 2.29 -18.74
CA GLY A 235 11.59 1.36 -18.08
C GLY A 235 10.22 1.28 -18.76
N ILE A 236 10.07 1.77 -19.99
CA ILE A 236 8.82 1.70 -20.75
C ILE A 236 8.69 0.29 -21.34
N TYR A 237 7.58 -0.40 -21.06
CA TYR A 237 7.33 -1.74 -21.57
C TYR A 237 6.66 -1.68 -22.95
N TYR A 238 7.38 -2.02 -24.01
CA TYR A 238 6.92 -1.83 -25.40
C TYR A 238 6.80 -3.14 -26.17
N PHE A 239 5.84 -3.20 -27.10
CA PHE A 239 5.72 -4.29 -28.06
C PHE A 239 6.63 -4.04 -29.28
N GLY A 240 7.83 -4.64 -29.29
CA GLY A 240 8.83 -4.46 -30.34
C GLY A 240 9.77 -5.66 -30.56
N ASP A 241 10.25 -5.79 -31.80
CA ASP A 241 11.15 -6.80 -32.41
C ASP A 241 11.16 -8.23 -31.83
N ASN A 242 11.66 -8.45 -30.60
CA ASN A 242 11.86 -9.78 -30.01
C ASN A 242 10.61 -10.67 -29.99
N GLU A 243 9.40 -10.09 -29.83
CA GLU A 243 8.14 -10.85 -29.97
C GLU A 243 7.66 -10.97 -31.43
N LYS A 244 7.98 -10.00 -32.30
CA LYS A 244 7.60 -10.02 -33.72
C LYS A 244 8.39 -11.10 -34.49
N GLU A 245 9.65 -11.34 -34.13
CA GLU A 245 10.52 -12.31 -34.82
C GLU A 245 10.29 -13.76 -34.37
N LYS A 246 10.00 -14.00 -33.09
CA LYS A 246 9.51 -15.31 -32.59
C LYS A 246 8.15 -15.71 -33.17
N THR A 247 7.31 -14.74 -33.54
CA THR A 247 5.94 -14.97 -34.02
C THR A 247 5.85 -14.99 -35.56
N ARG A 248 6.95 -15.34 -36.24
CA ARG A 248 7.01 -15.45 -37.72
C ARG A 248 6.17 -16.60 -38.32
N ILE A 249 5.57 -17.45 -37.47
CA ILE A 249 4.80 -18.65 -37.85
C ILE A 249 3.29 -18.52 -37.53
N LEU A 250 2.87 -17.51 -36.77
CA LEU A 250 1.47 -17.35 -36.30
C LEU A 250 0.95 -15.92 -36.46
N ILE A 251 0.51 -15.60 -37.68
CA ILE A 251 -0.23 -14.38 -38.05
C ILE A 251 -1.53 -14.93 -38.65
N GLU A 252 -2.73 -14.65 -38.14
CA GLU A 252 -3.34 -13.30 -38.14
C GLU A 252 -3.94 -12.82 -36.80
N GLY A 253 -4.08 -13.69 -35.78
CA GLY A 253 -4.83 -13.35 -34.56
C GLY A 253 -4.17 -12.35 -33.58
N LYS A 254 -2.85 -12.40 -33.39
CA LYS A 254 -2.18 -11.71 -32.25
C LYS A 254 -1.83 -10.23 -32.47
N LEU A 255 -1.90 -9.73 -33.70
CA LEU A 255 -1.46 -8.36 -34.02
C LEU A 255 -2.48 -7.28 -33.60
N PRO A 256 -3.80 -7.45 -33.84
CA PRO A 256 -4.82 -6.56 -33.29
C PRO A 256 -4.79 -6.54 -31.76
N ASP A 257 -4.62 -7.70 -31.12
CA ASP A 257 -4.53 -7.80 -29.66
C ASP A 257 -3.34 -7.01 -29.09
N ALA A 258 -2.19 -7.00 -29.76
CA ALA A 258 -1.03 -6.23 -29.32
C ALA A 258 -1.28 -4.71 -29.40
N ILE A 259 -1.99 -4.24 -30.43
CA ILE A 259 -2.39 -2.83 -30.61
C ILE A 259 -3.43 -2.45 -29.54
N ARG A 260 -4.49 -3.26 -29.40
CA ARG A 260 -5.60 -3.07 -28.45
C ARG A 260 -5.17 -3.12 -26.98
N ASN A 261 -4.14 -3.90 -26.66
CA ASN A 261 -3.56 -3.97 -25.32
C ASN A 261 -2.35 -3.04 -25.11
N SER A 262 -2.14 -2.07 -26.01
CA SER A 262 -1.11 -1.03 -25.87
C SER A 262 -1.73 0.33 -25.54
N ARG A 263 -1.13 1.06 -24.61
CA ARG A 263 -1.63 2.37 -24.15
C ARG A 263 -1.34 3.53 -25.11
N VAL A 264 -0.20 3.49 -25.79
CA VAL A 264 0.22 4.47 -26.82
C VAL A 264 0.63 3.74 -28.10
N SER A 265 0.12 4.15 -29.26
CA SER A 265 0.57 3.68 -30.56
C SER A 265 1.47 4.72 -31.23
N LEU A 266 2.74 4.35 -31.38
CA LEU A 266 3.79 5.17 -31.98
C LEU A 266 3.94 4.78 -33.46
N VAL A 267 3.67 5.71 -34.37
CA VAL A 267 3.70 5.46 -35.82
C VAL A 267 4.90 6.18 -36.43
N VAL A 268 5.94 5.44 -36.78
CA VAL A 268 7.19 5.99 -37.36
C VAL A 268 7.09 6.00 -38.88
N PHE A 269 6.65 7.14 -39.43
CA PHE A 269 6.61 7.39 -40.87
C PHE A 269 8.01 7.64 -41.42
N THR A 270 8.33 6.89 -42.48
CA THR A 270 9.53 7.04 -43.30
C THR A 270 9.17 7.01 -44.78
N ALA A 271 10.08 7.42 -45.66
CA ALA A 271 9.88 7.46 -47.11
C ALA A 271 9.33 6.14 -47.68
N ASN A 272 9.78 5.02 -47.11
CA ASN A 272 9.37 3.67 -47.51
C ASN A 272 8.23 3.07 -46.66
N TYR A 273 7.63 3.77 -45.68
CA TYR A 273 6.63 3.17 -44.79
C TYR A 273 5.40 2.67 -45.57
N ALA A 274 5.01 3.41 -46.60
CA ALA A 274 3.82 3.16 -47.40
C ALA A 274 3.91 1.92 -48.33
N ASP A 275 5.10 1.49 -48.77
CA ASP A 275 5.28 0.24 -49.54
C ASP A 275 5.28 -1.03 -48.66
N SER A 276 4.81 -0.95 -47.42
CA SER A 276 4.55 -2.11 -46.55
C SER A 276 3.06 -2.26 -46.23
N ARG A 277 2.40 -3.21 -46.90
CA ARG A 277 1.01 -3.63 -46.62
C ARG A 277 0.75 -3.88 -45.12
N ARG A 278 1.73 -4.47 -44.42
CA ARG A 278 1.65 -4.69 -42.97
C ARG A 278 1.55 -3.39 -42.18
N CYS A 279 2.40 -2.41 -42.50
CA CYS A 279 2.39 -1.10 -41.84
C CYS A 279 1.08 -0.35 -42.10
N LEU A 280 0.57 -0.40 -43.34
CA LEU A 280 -0.73 0.18 -43.69
C LEU A 280 -1.91 -0.46 -42.93
N ASN A 281 -1.90 -1.79 -42.78
CA ASN A 281 -2.91 -2.51 -41.99
C ASN A 281 -2.78 -2.24 -40.48
N GLU A 282 -1.55 -2.19 -39.95
CA GLU A 282 -1.29 -1.76 -38.56
C GLU A 282 -1.84 -0.33 -38.33
N LEU A 283 -1.64 0.60 -39.26
CA LEU A 283 -2.16 1.97 -39.16
C LEU A 283 -3.70 2.03 -39.16
N VAL A 284 -4.37 1.23 -39.99
CA VAL A 284 -5.85 1.13 -39.98
C VAL A 284 -6.34 0.66 -38.60
N GLU A 285 -5.78 -0.42 -38.05
CA GLU A 285 -6.19 -0.94 -36.74
C GLU A 285 -5.86 0.04 -35.60
N ILE A 286 -4.71 0.73 -35.65
CA ILE A 286 -4.34 1.78 -34.69
C ILE A 286 -5.37 2.91 -34.66
N LEU A 287 -5.78 3.41 -35.84
CA LEU A 287 -6.76 4.49 -35.93
C LEU A 287 -8.19 4.01 -35.62
N GLU A 288 -8.56 2.78 -36.00
CA GLU A 288 -9.83 2.18 -35.56
C GLU A 288 -9.87 2.02 -34.03
N CYS A 289 -8.77 1.62 -33.38
CA CYS A 289 -8.66 1.60 -31.92
C CYS A 289 -8.80 3.01 -31.32
N ASN A 290 -8.06 4.00 -31.85
CA ASN A 290 -8.11 5.40 -31.42
C ASN A 290 -9.52 6.02 -31.52
N ARG A 291 -10.34 5.59 -32.50
CA ARG A 291 -11.72 6.06 -32.69
C ARG A 291 -12.74 5.30 -31.82
N ARG A 292 -12.56 3.99 -31.61
CA ARG A 292 -13.46 3.16 -30.81
C ARG A 292 -13.23 3.30 -29.30
N ASP A 293 -12.02 3.69 -28.90
CA ASP A 293 -11.63 3.65 -27.49
C ASP A 293 -11.96 4.95 -26.72
N HIS A 294 -13.07 4.93 -25.98
CA HIS A 294 -13.39 5.99 -25.01
C HIS A 294 -12.43 6.03 -23.80
N GLN A 295 -11.51 5.06 -23.65
CA GLN A 295 -10.65 4.89 -22.47
C GLN A 295 -9.33 5.68 -22.56
N GLY A 296 -8.85 5.99 -23.77
CA GLY A 296 -7.80 6.98 -24.03
C GLY A 296 -6.49 6.45 -24.63
N HIS A 297 -6.56 5.46 -25.53
CA HIS A 297 -5.46 5.10 -26.42
C HIS A 297 -4.91 6.33 -27.16
N VAL A 298 -3.59 6.58 -27.11
CA VAL A 298 -2.97 7.76 -27.74
C VAL A 298 -2.18 7.36 -28.98
N VAL A 299 -2.50 7.95 -30.13
CA VAL A 299 -1.69 7.81 -31.35
C VAL A 299 -0.69 8.96 -31.47
N LEU A 300 0.60 8.63 -31.61
CA LEU A 300 1.68 9.61 -31.77
C LEU A 300 2.42 9.37 -33.09
N PRO A 301 2.19 10.18 -34.13
CA PRO A 301 2.99 10.15 -35.35
C PRO A 301 4.43 10.64 -35.09
N ILE A 302 5.38 10.01 -35.76
CA ILE A 302 6.77 10.47 -35.88
C ILE A 302 7.12 10.53 -37.36
N PHE A 303 7.44 11.73 -37.82
CA PHE A 303 7.86 12.05 -39.17
C PHE A 303 9.39 12.09 -39.19
N TYR A 304 10.00 10.96 -39.56
CA TYR A 304 11.44 10.74 -39.38
C TYR A 304 12.29 11.23 -40.55
N ASP A 305 11.89 10.92 -41.80
CA ASP A 305 12.55 11.38 -43.02
C ASP A 305 11.55 11.77 -44.14
N VAL A 306 10.30 12.03 -43.76
CA VAL A 306 9.20 12.51 -44.61
C VAL A 306 8.49 13.67 -43.94
N GLU A 307 7.94 14.59 -44.73
CA GLU A 307 7.11 15.66 -44.17
C GLU A 307 5.68 15.18 -43.86
N PRO A 308 5.00 15.73 -42.83
CA PRO A 308 3.59 15.43 -42.57
C PRO A 308 2.68 15.69 -43.78
N CYS A 309 3.04 16.65 -44.63
CA CYS A 309 2.24 16.96 -45.82
C CYS A 309 2.29 15.86 -46.88
N ASP A 310 3.42 15.15 -47.02
CA ASP A 310 3.58 14.05 -47.98
C ASP A 310 2.81 12.80 -47.53
N VAL A 311 2.82 12.50 -46.23
CA VAL A 311 1.97 11.43 -45.65
C VAL A 311 0.49 11.73 -45.88
N ARG A 312 0.08 12.98 -45.59
CA ARG A 312 -1.32 13.42 -45.72
C ARG A 312 -1.82 13.44 -47.16
N LYS A 313 -1.00 13.88 -48.11
CA LYS A 313 -1.36 13.99 -49.54
C LYS A 313 -1.03 12.75 -50.35
N GLN A 314 -0.31 11.77 -49.77
CA GLN A 314 0.31 10.66 -50.50
C GLN A 314 1.18 11.16 -51.66
N SER A 315 2.05 12.14 -51.38
CA SER A 315 2.92 12.80 -52.37
C SER A 315 4.41 12.57 -52.11
N GLY A 316 5.25 13.00 -53.06
CA GLY A 316 6.70 12.85 -52.98
C GLY A 316 7.16 11.39 -52.91
N GLN A 317 8.32 11.15 -52.31
CA GLN A 317 8.90 9.80 -52.21
C GLN A 317 8.02 8.83 -51.41
N PHE A 318 7.23 9.36 -50.47
CA PHE A 318 6.23 8.59 -49.72
C PHE A 318 5.06 8.14 -50.60
N GLY A 319 4.57 9.05 -51.46
CA GLY A 319 3.57 8.75 -52.49
C GLY A 319 4.04 7.69 -53.48
N ASP A 320 5.28 7.82 -54.00
CA ASP A 320 5.89 6.81 -54.87
C ASP A 320 5.94 5.43 -54.18
N GLY A 321 6.19 5.40 -52.86
CA GLY A 321 6.12 4.20 -52.04
C GLY A 321 4.72 3.61 -51.90
N PHE A 322 3.72 4.47 -51.71
CA PHE A 322 2.33 4.04 -51.63
C PHE A 322 1.83 3.44 -52.95
N GLU A 323 2.10 4.09 -54.09
CA GLU A 323 1.71 3.60 -55.41
C GLU A 323 2.42 2.27 -55.78
N ARG A 324 3.66 2.06 -55.33
CA ARG A 324 4.31 0.73 -55.40
C ARG A 324 3.57 -0.36 -54.61
N CYS A 325 2.93 -0.01 -53.49
CA CYS A 325 2.06 -0.95 -52.77
C CYS A 325 0.78 -1.23 -53.57
N LEU A 326 0.13 -0.18 -54.09
CA LEU A 326 -1.13 -0.28 -54.83
C LEU A 326 -1.00 -1.10 -56.12
N ALA A 327 0.12 -1.01 -56.83
CA ALA A 327 0.41 -1.83 -58.00
C ALA A 327 0.40 -3.36 -57.76
N THR A 328 0.30 -3.81 -56.50
CA THR A 328 0.23 -5.22 -56.11
C THR A 328 -1.14 -5.65 -55.55
N HIS A 329 -2.17 -4.79 -55.63
CA HIS A 329 -3.46 -5.05 -54.98
C HIS A 329 -4.69 -4.60 -55.80
N THR A 330 -5.83 -5.27 -55.58
CA THR A 330 -7.07 -5.11 -56.35
C THR A 330 -8.32 -4.85 -55.49
N ASP A 331 -8.17 -4.73 -54.16
CA ASP A 331 -9.27 -4.40 -53.24
C ASP A 331 -9.38 -2.88 -53.06
N ASP A 332 -10.25 -2.25 -53.86
CA ASP A 332 -10.53 -0.81 -53.81
C ASP A 332 -11.02 -0.35 -52.42
N LEU A 333 -11.74 -1.19 -51.67
CA LEU A 333 -12.27 -0.85 -50.36
C LEU A 333 -11.15 -0.74 -49.33
N LEU A 334 -10.19 -1.68 -49.36
CA LEU A 334 -9.01 -1.64 -48.51
C LEU A 334 -8.07 -0.48 -48.89
N VAL A 335 -7.91 -0.20 -50.19
CA VAL A 335 -7.14 0.96 -50.68
C VAL A 335 -7.75 2.28 -50.20
N GLN A 336 -9.08 2.43 -50.23
CA GLN A 336 -9.75 3.61 -49.66
C GLN A 336 -9.51 3.74 -48.15
N LYS A 337 -9.56 2.63 -47.39
CA LYS A 337 -9.22 2.63 -45.95
C LYS A 337 -7.78 3.08 -45.70
N TRP A 338 -6.81 2.65 -46.50
CA TRP A 338 -5.42 3.09 -46.39
C TRP A 338 -5.25 4.58 -46.73
N ARG A 339 -5.82 5.05 -47.86
CA ARG A 339 -5.77 6.47 -48.24
C ARG A 339 -6.38 7.38 -47.17
N HIS A 340 -7.48 6.96 -46.56
CA HIS A 340 -8.14 7.67 -45.47
C HIS A 340 -7.29 7.66 -44.19
N SER A 341 -6.72 6.51 -43.81
CA SER A 341 -5.88 6.36 -42.61
C SER A 341 -4.59 7.18 -42.68
N LEU A 342 -3.93 7.22 -43.84
CA LEU A 342 -2.76 8.07 -44.08
C LEU A 342 -3.11 9.56 -44.00
N LYS A 343 -4.27 9.96 -44.55
CA LYS A 343 -4.78 11.34 -44.47
C LYS A 343 -5.10 11.74 -43.03
N GLU A 344 -5.66 10.85 -42.21
CA GLU A 344 -5.92 11.11 -40.78
C GLU A 344 -4.62 11.22 -39.99
N ALA A 345 -3.73 10.23 -40.10
CA ALA A 345 -2.46 10.22 -39.38
C ALA A 345 -1.54 11.42 -39.74
N GLY A 346 -1.56 11.88 -40.99
CA GLY A 346 -0.88 13.09 -41.44
C GLY A 346 -1.55 14.42 -41.02
N ASN A 347 -2.72 14.37 -40.37
CA ASN A 347 -3.34 15.53 -39.71
C ASN A 347 -3.23 15.50 -38.18
N LEU A 348 -2.76 14.39 -37.58
CA LEU A 348 -2.50 14.30 -36.14
C LEU A 348 -1.25 15.11 -35.77
N SER A 349 -1.23 15.69 -34.56
CA SER A 349 -0.03 16.32 -34.00
C SER A 349 1.02 15.25 -33.71
N GLY A 350 2.14 15.30 -34.42
CA GLY A 350 3.27 14.38 -34.28
C GLY A 350 4.60 15.12 -34.18
N TRP A 351 5.68 14.35 -34.05
CA TRP A 351 7.05 14.87 -33.94
C TRP A 351 7.79 14.75 -35.27
N ASP A 352 8.47 15.81 -35.70
CA ASP A 352 9.24 15.89 -36.94
C ASP A 352 10.75 16.05 -36.64
N LEU A 353 11.57 15.15 -37.17
CA LEU A 353 13.01 15.12 -36.85
C LEU A 353 13.73 16.42 -37.30
N ASN A 354 13.32 17.00 -38.42
CA ASN A 354 13.96 18.19 -38.97
C ASN A 354 13.44 19.45 -38.30
N ASN A 355 12.12 19.57 -38.12
CA ASN A 355 11.49 20.76 -37.57
C ASN A 355 11.65 20.87 -36.04
N ASP A 356 11.48 19.78 -35.27
CA ASP A 356 11.52 19.84 -33.80
C ASP A 356 12.92 19.65 -33.20
N ALA A 357 13.84 19.03 -33.95
CA ALA A 357 15.18 18.69 -33.46
C ALA A 357 16.34 19.16 -34.36
N ASN A 358 16.08 19.93 -35.43
CA ASN A 358 17.09 20.34 -36.41
C ASN A 358 17.91 19.16 -36.97
N GLY A 359 17.29 17.98 -37.07
CA GLY A 359 17.89 16.73 -37.49
C GLY A 359 18.59 15.90 -36.40
N ASP A 360 18.76 16.40 -35.16
CA ASP A 360 19.49 15.70 -34.09
C ASP A 360 18.70 14.50 -33.54
N GLN A 361 19.09 13.30 -33.98
CA GLN A 361 18.42 12.04 -33.65
C GLN A 361 18.55 11.65 -32.17
N ALA A 362 19.64 12.02 -31.50
CA ALA A 362 19.82 11.69 -30.09
C ALA A 362 18.90 12.55 -29.20
N TYR A 363 18.81 13.84 -29.51
CA TYR A 363 17.91 14.78 -28.84
C TYR A 363 16.44 14.47 -29.16
N PHE A 364 16.11 14.20 -30.42
CA PHE A 364 14.75 13.84 -30.86
C PHE A 364 14.21 12.61 -30.11
N ILE A 365 15.00 11.54 -30.03
CA ILE A 365 14.62 10.34 -29.26
C ILE A 365 14.45 10.67 -27.76
N GLU A 366 15.30 11.50 -27.17
CA GLU A 366 15.16 11.91 -25.76
C GLU A 366 13.88 12.73 -25.53
N GLN A 367 13.50 13.62 -26.45
CA GLN A 367 12.24 14.37 -26.36
C GLN A 367 11.03 13.44 -26.47
N ILE A 368 11.01 12.52 -27.44
CA ILE A 368 9.92 11.55 -27.61
C ILE A 368 9.80 10.66 -26.37
N VAL A 369 10.90 10.08 -25.87
CA VAL A 369 10.87 9.23 -24.66
C VAL A 369 10.45 10.03 -23.43
N GLY A 370 10.91 11.28 -23.28
CA GLY A 370 10.46 12.19 -22.23
C GLY A 370 8.98 12.57 -22.35
N HIS A 371 8.44 12.67 -23.57
CA HIS A 371 7.02 12.91 -23.83
C HIS A 371 6.17 11.66 -23.54
N LEU A 372 6.63 10.48 -23.95
CA LEU A 372 6.01 9.20 -23.61
C LEU A 372 5.94 9.00 -22.10
N LEU A 373 7.03 9.26 -21.35
CA LEU A 373 7.01 9.23 -19.88
C LEU A 373 6.00 10.21 -19.29
N LYS A 374 5.79 11.39 -19.90
CA LYS A 374 4.72 12.32 -19.47
C LYS A 374 3.33 11.75 -19.76
N ILE A 375 3.07 11.17 -20.93
CA ILE A 375 1.77 10.54 -21.26
C ILE A 375 1.49 9.38 -20.30
N ILE A 376 2.47 8.47 -20.17
CA ILE A 376 2.42 7.26 -19.33
C ILE A 376 2.29 7.63 -17.83
N ARG A 377 2.71 8.82 -17.39
CA ARG A 377 2.48 9.29 -16.01
C ARG A 377 1.21 10.15 -15.85
N ARG A 378 0.81 10.96 -16.83
CA ARG A 378 -0.40 11.80 -16.75
C ARG A 378 -1.70 11.01 -16.81
N THR A 379 -1.77 9.89 -17.54
CA THR A 379 -2.93 8.99 -17.39
C THR A 379 -2.87 8.08 -16.17
N SER A 380 -1.77 8.11 -15.40
CA SER A 380 -1.71 7.60 -14.02
C SER A 380 -2.09 8.66 -12.98
N SER A 381 -2.35 9.91 -13.40
CA SER A 381 -2.90 10.99 -12.55
C SER A 381 -4.38 11.27 -12.88
N ARG A 382 -5.16 10.25 -13.27
CA ARG A 382 -6.64 10.34 -13.21
C ARG A 382 -7.13 10.38 -11.76
N ASP A 383 -6.32 9.85 -10.84
CA ASP A 383 -6.52 9.81 -9.39
C ASP A 383 -6.47 11.18 -8.66
N ALA A 384 -6.10 12.28 -9.34
CA ALA A 384 -5.63 13.52 -8.72
C ALA A 384 -6.67 14.66 -8.63
N ILE A 385 -7.93 14.33 -8.31
CA ILE A 385 -8.95 15.36 -8.04
C ILE A 385 -8.66 15.98 -6.66
N GLY A 386 -8.57 17.32 -6.59
CA GLY A 386 -8.32 18.06 -5.34
C GLY A 386 -6.88 18.07 -4.83
N VAL A 387 -5.92 17.44 -5.52
CA VAL A 387 -4.53 17.29 -5.03
C VAL A 387 -3.65 18.51 -5.31
N ASP A 388 -3.93 19.29 -6.37
CA ASP A 388 -3.05 20.38 -6.82
C ASP A 388 -2.93 21.53 -5.81
N SER A 389 -3.97 21.84 -5.03
CA SER A 389 -3.93 22.86 -3.97
C SER A 389 -2.95 22.49 -2.85
N PHE A 390 -3.08 21.28 -2.31
CA PHE A 390 -2.17 20.75 -1.28
C PHE A 390 -0.72 20.64 -1.78
N VAL A 391 -0.54 20.36 -3.07
CA VAL A 391 0.79 20.34 -3.71
C VAL A 391 1.38 21.74 -3.77
N ASP A 392 0.62 22.75 -4.18
CA ASP A 392 1.11 24.13 -4.26
C ASP A 392 1.34 24.74 -2.85
N ASP A 393 0.55 24.39 -1.83
CA ASP A 393 0.81 24.72 -0.42
C ASP A 393 2.15 24.15 0.07
N VAL A 394 2.40 22.86 -0.14
CA VAL A 394 3.67 22.21 0.27
C VAL A 394 4.86 22.77 -0.52
N ILE A 395 4.67 23.14 -1.79
CA ILE A 395 5.68 23.83 -2.62
C ILE A 395 6.01 25.21 -2.05
N SER A 396 5.00 25.94 -1.56
CA SER A 396 5.17 27.23 -0.86
C SER A 396 5.96 27.05 0.44
N LEU A 397 5.60 26.06 1.27
CA LEU A 397 6.33 25.73 2.51
C LEU A 397 7.78 25.29 2.26
N LEU A 398 8.06 24.62 1.12
CA LEU A 398 9.41 24.29 0.71
C LEU A 398 10.24 25.53 0.31
N LYS A 399 9.68 26.75 0.23
CA LYS A 399 10.40 28.03 0.02
C LYS A 399 11.46 27.92 -1.08
N ILE A 400 11.06 27.39 -2.24
CA ILE A 400 11.95 27.08 -3.37
C ILE A 400 12.51 28.37 -3.96
N GLY A 401 13.82 28.38 -4.23
CA GLY A 401 14.57 29.56 -4.68
C GLY A 401 15.33 30.30 -3.57
N SER A 402 15.03 30.05 -2.29
CA SER A 402 15.84 30.59 -1.18
C SER A 402 17.10 29.74 -0.93
N GLU A 403 18.27 30.37 -0.87
CA GLU A 403 19.56 29.68 -0.58
C GLU A 403 20.14 30.02 0.80
N ASP A 404 19.32 30.60 1.69
CA ASP A 404 19.67 31.01 3.06
C ASP A 404 19.95 29.82 4.00
N LYS A 405 19.14 28.76 3.90
CA LYS A 405 19.28 27.55 4.74
C LYS A 405 18.92 26.25 4.02
N VAL A 406 19.15 25.14 4.72
CA VAL A 406 18.53 23.84 4.45
C VAL A 406 17.14 23.85 5.08
N HIS A 407 16.13 23.40 4.33
CA HIS A 407 14.74 23.44 4.78
C HIS A 407 14.11 22.05 4.81
N VAL A 408 13.48 21.71 5.93
CA VAL A 408 12.84 20.42 6.18
C VAL A 408 11.35 20.64 6.46
N VAL A 409 10.49 20.08 5.61
CA VAL A 409 9.03 20.17 5.75
C VAL A 409 8.47 18.79 6.13
N GLY A 410 7.63 18.74 7.15
CA GLY A 410 6.98 17.51 7.64
C GLY A 410 5.50 17.43 7.24
N LEU A 411 5.16 16.51 6.34
CA LEU A 411 3.80 16.13 5.98
C LEU A 411 3.26 15.05 6.94
N TRP A 412 2.15 15.31 7.62
CA TRP A 412 1.52 14.33 8.52
C TRP A 412 0.00 14.21 8.35
N GLY A 413 -0.59 13.21 8.99
CA GLY A 413 -2.02 12.89 8.92
C GLY A 413 -2.30 11.37 8.91
N MET A 414 -3.57 10.98 8.82
CA MET A 414 -4.02 9.58 8.94
C MET A 414 -3.48 8.64 7.83
N LYS A 415 -3.51 7.31 8.06
CA LYS A 415 -3.22 6.31 7.02
C LYS A 415 -4.30 6.41 5.92
N GLY A 416 -3.90 6.33 4.65
CA GLY A 416 -4.83 6.39 3.50
C GLY A 416 -5.25 7.79 3.02
N ILE A 417 -4.80 8.86 3.71
CA ILE A 417 -5.14 10.27 3.41
C ILE A 417 -4.41 10.85 2.16
N GLY A 418 -3.52 10.09 1.51
CA GLY A 418 -2.82 10.54 0.29
C GLY A 418 -1.48 11.27 0.46
N LYS A 419 -0.87 11.31 1.66
CA LYS A 419 0.44 11.97 1.90
C LYS A 419 1.53 11.61 0.88
N THR A 420 1.72 10.31 0.61
CA THR A 420 2.72 9.81 -0.34
C THR A 420 2.43 10.31 -1.77
N MET A 421 1.15 10.44 -2.13
CA MET A 421 0.72 10.98 -3.43
C MET A 421 1.03 12.48 -3.56
N VAL A 422 0.74 13.29 -2.51
CA VAL A 422 1.12 14.71 -2.46
C VAL A 422 2.63 14.87 -2.54
N ALA A 423 3.39 14.13 -1.72
CA ALA A 423 4.85 14.17 -1.72
C ALA A 423 5.44 13.77 -3.09
N GLN A 424 4.85 12.79 -3.78
CA GLN A 424 5.27 12.36 -5.11
C GLN A 424 4.91 13.38 -6.20
N ALA A 425 3.78 14.07 -6.08
CA ALA A 425 3.40 15.16 -6.98
C ALA A 425 4.31 16.39 -6.82
N VAL A 426 4.58 16.80 -5.58
CA VAL A 426 5.56 17.84 -5.23
C VAL A 426 6.94 17.51 -5.81
N TYR A 427 7.44 16.30 -5.55
CA TYR A 427 8.72 15.81 -6.09
C TYR A 427 8.80 15.97 -7.60
N HIS A 428 7.81 15.49 -8.35
CA HIS A 428 7.79 15.61 -9.80
C HIS A 428 7.72 17.07 -10.30
N ARG A 429 6.99 17.94 -9.60
CA ARG A 429 6.78 19.35 -9.99
C ARG A 429 8.06 20.19 -9.79
N VAL A 430 8.81 19.95 -8.72
CA VAL A 430 9.96 20.81 -8.33
C VAL A 430 11.35 20.19 -8.52
N SER A 431 11.43 18.91 -8.89
CA SER A 431 12.69 18.18 -9.12
C SER A 431 13.69 18.82 -10.09
N ARG A 432 13.27 19.73 -10.97
CA ARG A 432 14.14 20.38 -11.96
C ARG A 432 15.03 21.49 -11.38
N GLU A 433 14.67 22.02 -10.22
CA GLU A 433 15.39 23.15 -9.59
C GLU A 433 16.65 22.72 -8.81
N PHE A 434 16.85 21.41 -8.63
CA PHE A 434 17.86 20.81 -7.77
C PHE A 434 18.92 20.03 -8.55
N ASP A 435 20.14 19.97 -8.01
CA ASP A 435 21.29 19.36 -8.67
C ASP A 435 21.20 17.82 -8.63
N GLY A 436 20.62 17.28 -7.55
CA GLY A 436 20.31 15.86 -7.33
C GLY A 436 18.97 15.70 -6.63
N VAL A 437 18.21 14.67 -6.99
CA VAL A 437 16.84 14.45 -6.48
C VAL A 437 16.64 12.97 -6.20
N SER A 438 16.08 12.62 -5.04
CA SER A 438 15.73 11.23 -4.75
C SER A 438 14.45 11.15 -3.93
N PHE A 439 13.68 10.09 -4.16
CA PHE A 439 12.48 9.75 -3.43
C PHE A 439 12.68 8.35 -2.86
N LEU A 440 12.64 8.22 -1.54
CA LEU A 440 12.83 6.98 -0.80
C LEU A 440 11.48 6.56 -0.21
N GLU A 441 10.90 5.51 -0.81
CA GLU A 441 9.58 4.98 -0.47
C GLU A 441 9.60 4.08 0.77
N ASN A 442 8.56 4.17 1.62
CA ASN A 442 8.29 3.24 2.73
C ASN A 442 9.46 2.98 3.70
N VAL A 443 10.19 4.04 4.07
CA VAL A 443 11.39 3.94 4.93
C VAL A 443 11.09 3.29 6.28
N GLY A 444 9.96 3.60 6.92
CA GLY A 444 9.62 3.10 8.25
C GLY A 444 9.19 1.63 8.32
N VAL A 445 9.14 0.92 7.19
CA VAL A 445 8.90 -0.54 7.11
C VAL A 445 10.12 -1.29 6.57
N ALA A 446 11.23 -0.58 6.33
CA ALA A 446 12.42 -1.15 5.73
C ALA A 446 13.27 -1.91 6.76
N ASN A 447 13.53 -3.19 6.50
CA ASN A 447 14.56 -3.96 7.21
C ASN A 447 15.97 -3.48 6.82
N GLN A 448 17.02 -3.98 7.49
CA GLN A 448 18.40 -3.53 7.26
C GLN A 448 18.86 -3.65 5.80
N ASP A 449 18.51 -4.73 5.10
CA ASP A 449 18.83 -4.90 3.67
C ASP A 449 18.09 -3.87 2.79
N THR A 450 16.84 -3.56 3.11
CA THR A 450 16.03 -2.56 2.40
C THR A 450 16.55 -1.15 2.66
N LEU A 451 16.93 -0.81 3.90
CA LEU A 451 17.60 0.45 4.23
C LEU A 451 18.93 0.60 3.47
N LEU A 452 19.69 -0.49 3.33
CA LEU A 452 20.94 -0.50 2.56
C LEU A 452 20.65 -0.21 1.08
N LEU A 453 19.61 -0.83 0.49
CA LEU A 453 19.15 -0.55 -0.88
C LEU A 453 18.69 0.90 -1.06
N LEU A 454 17.97 1.48 -0.08
CA LEU A 454 17.55 2.88 -0.10
C LEU A 454 18.76 3.83 -0.01
N GLN A 455 19.79 3.51 0.78
CA GLN A 455 21.07 4.26 0.76
C GLN A 455 21.76 4.17 -0.60
N LYS A 456 21.76 2.99 -1.27
CA LYS A 456 22.30 2.87 -2.64
C LYS A 456 21.51 3.73 -3.63
N ARG A 457 20.18 3.74 -3.52
CA ARG A 457 19.26 4.56 -4.35
C ARG A 457 19.54 6.05 -4.17
N LEU A 458 19.61 6.55 -2.93
CA LEU A 458 19.95 7.94 -2.64
C LEU A 458 21.27 8.38 -3.28
N LEU A 459 22.33 7.56 -3.11
CA LEU A 459 23.63 7.86 -3.69
C LEU A 459 23.62 7.79 -5.23
N HIS A 460 22.96 6.81 -5.82
CA HIS A 460 22.79 6.70 -7.28
C HIS A 460 22.05 7.91 -7.86
N ASP A 461 20.96 8.32 -7.22
CA ASP A 461 20.08 9.36 -7.73
C ASP A 461 20.72 10.75 -7.64
N VAL A 462 21.49 11.02 -6.57
CA VAL A 462 22.25 12.26 -6.39
C VAL A 462 23.53 12.29 -7.24
N LEU A 463 24.25 11.16 -7.40
CA LEU A 463 25.56 11.14 -8.08
C LEU A 463 25.51 10.72 -9.56
N LYS A 464 24.46 10.04 -10.01
CA LYS A 464 24.29 9.49 -11.37
C LYS A 464 25.43 8.56 -11.81
N VAL A 465 26.05 7.86 -10.85
CA VAL A 465 27.10 6.85 -11.04
C VAL A 465 26.53 5.48 -10.65
N ARG A 466 26.77 4.46 -11.49
CA ARG A 466 26.16 3.13 -11.33
C ARG A 466 26.92 2.18 -10.40
N ASP A 467 28.20 2.43 -10.18
CA ASP A 467 29.10 1.49 -9.49
C ASP A 467 29.58 2.11 -8.16
N LEU A 468 28.82 1.88 -7.09
CA LEU A 468 29.18 2.26 -5.72
C LEU A 468 29.37 1.00 -4.89
N GLU A 469 30.60 0.72 -4.48
CA GLU A 469 30.88 -0.28 -3.46
C GLU A 469 30.44 0.22 -2.08
N ILE A 470 29.53 -0.56 -1.49
CA ILE A 470 28.74 -0.27 -0.31
C ILE A 470 28.97 -1.47 0.63
N TYR A 471 29.59 -1.24 1.79
CA TYR A 471 30.06 -2.33 2.67
C TYR A 471 29.12 -2.58 3.84
N ASP A 472 28.73 -1.55 4.60
CA ASP A 472 27.77 -1.62 5.70
C ASP A 472 27.02 -0.28 5.87
N LEU A 473 25.83 -0.32 6.49
CA LEU A 473 24.92 0.83 6.68
C LEU A 473 25.61 2.07 7.28
N ASN A 474 26.52 1.89 8.24
CA ASN A 474 27.11 2.99 9.02
C ASN A 474 28.32 3.59 8.32
N SER A 475 29.17 2.76 7.70
CA SER A 475 30.30 3.19 6.86
C SER A 475 29.85 4.04 5.66
N ASN A 476 28.65 3.78 5.14
CA ASN A 476 28.05 4.56 4.06
C ASN A 476 27.67 5.99 4.46
N ILE A 477 27.31 6.22 5.73
CA ILE A 477 26.85 7.53 6.21
C ILE A 477 27.92 8.60 5.96
N ASN A 478 29.19 8.28 6.20
CA ASN A 478 30.31 9.18 5.91
C ASN A 478 30.49 9.45 4.41
N LYS A 479 30.25 8.46 3.54
CA LYS A 479 30.26 8.63 2.08
C LYS A 479 29.08 9.50 1.61
N ILE A 480 27.90 9.33 2.21
CA ILE A 480 26.70 10.15 1.94
C ILE A 480 26.97 11.60 2.36
N LYS A 481 27.36 11.84 3.63
CA LYS A 481 27.74 13.15 4.19
C LYS A 481 28.72 13.91 3.30
N ALA A 482 29.82 13.28 2.90
CA ALA A 482 30.87 13.91 2.08
C ALA A 482 30.43 14.27 0.64
N LYS A 483 29.23 13.87 0.22
CA LYS A 483 28.66 14.08 -1.12
C LYS A 483 27.44 14.99 -1.09
N LEU A 484 26.52 14.83 -0.14
CA LEU A 484 25.34 15.69 -0.02
C LEU A 484 25.73 17.14 0.29
N CYS A 485 26.81 17.38 1.03
CA CYS A 485 27.32 18.73 1.32
C CYS A 485 27.79 19.52 0.07
N ARG A 486 27.84 18.90 -1.12
CA ARG A 486 28.34 19.52 -2.37
C ARG A 486 27.25 19.88 -3.37
N HIS A 487 26.04 19.33 -3.23
CA HIS A 487 24.95 19.46 -4.18
C HIS A 487 23.70 20.02 -3.49
N ARG A 488 22.96 20.91 -4.16
CA ARG A 488 21.62 21.31 -3.68
C ARG A 488 20.68 20.16 -4.01
N ILE A 489 20.11 19.50 -3.01
CA ILE A 489 19.29 18.30 -3.22
C ILE A 489 17.82 18.51 -2.86
N LEU A 490 16.95 17.76 -3.52
CA LEU A 490 15.59 17.48 -3.07
C LEU A 490 15.51 16.01 -2.62
N LEU A 491 15.22 15.79 -1.34
CA LEU A 491 15.07 14.45 -0.77
C LEU A 491 13.68 14.27 -0.19
N VAL A 492 12.97 13.23 -0.65
CA VAL A 492 11.71 12.80 -0.03
C VAL A 492 11.93 11.52 0.75
N LEU A 493 11.58 11.53 2.04
CA LEU A 493 11.59 10.38 2.94
C LEU A 493 10.15 10.01 3.28
N ASP A 494 9.65 8.91 2.72
CA ASP A 494 8.25 8.52 2.83
C ASP A 494 8.01 7.48 3.93
N ASN A 495 6.93 7.69 4.70
CA ASN A 495 6.46 6.87 5.82
C ASN A 495 7.55 6.63 6.88
N ILE A 496 8.12 7.70 7.43
CA ILE A 496 9.02 7.66 8.59
C ILE A 496 8.21 7.41 9.87
N THR A 497 8.64 6.42 10.66
CA THR A 497 8.00 6.02 11.93
C THR A 497 8.87 6.24 13.17
N GLU A 498 10.19 6.32 12.99
CA GLU A 498 11.16 6.52 14.06
C GLU A 498 12.27 7.50 13.64
N LYS A 499 12.91 8.15 14.62
CA LYS A 499 13.94 9.17 14.38
C LYS A 499 15.26 8.61 13.83
N ASN A 500 15.69 7.46 14.32
CA ASN A 500 16.86 6.72 13.84
C ASN A 500 16.86 6.50 12.30
N GLN A 501 15.68 6.36 11.69
CA GLN A 501 15.52 6.10 10.26
C GLN A 501 16.07 7.23 9.38
N ILE A 502 15.95 8.49 9.79
CA ILE A 502 16.46 9.62 9.00
C ILE A 502 17.99 9.80 9.12
N GLU A 503 18.59 9.26 10.18
CA GLU A 503 20.04 9.35 10.44
C GLU A 503 20.82 8.52 9.42
N TYR A 504 20.29 7.36 9.02
CA TYR A 504 20.87 6.51 7.95
C TYR A 504 21.00 7.22 6.60
N PHE A 505 20.22 8.28 6.34
CA PHE A 505 20.28 9.06 5.09
C PHE A 505 21.07 10.36 5.24
N GLY A 506 21.67 10.60 6.41
CA GLY A 506 22.44 11.81 6.70
C GLY A 506 21.58 13.07 6.86
N VAL A 507 20.33 12.91 7.29
CA VAL A 507 19.36 14.00 7.49
C VAL A 507 19.26 14.43 8.96
N GLY A 508 19.72 13.60 9.91
CA GLY A 508 19.70 13.90 11.35
C GLY A 508 20.56 15.10 11.78
N ASP A 509 21.51 15.54 10.95
CA ASP A 509 22.33 16.73 11.18
C ASP A 509 22.34 17.60 9.91
N ARG A 510 21.81 18.81 10.03
CA ARG A 510 21.61 19.76 8.94
C ARG A 510 22.92 20.30 8.36
N GLU A 511 24.04 20.26 9.11
CA GLU A 511 25.35 20.71 8.64
C GLU A 511 25.91 19.85 7.49
N TRP A 512 25.34 18.66 7.27
CA TRP A 512 25.79 17.72 6.26
C TRP A 512 25.23 18.02 4.86
N LEU A 513 24.31 18.98 4.79
CA LEU A 513 23.52 19.32 3.62
C LEU A 513 23.88 20.74 3.15
N LYS A 514 24.02 20.93 1.84
CA LYS A 514 24.32 22.25 1.26
C LYS A 514 23.12 23.18 1.42
N TYR A 515 23.33 24.44 1.80
CA TYR A 515 22.28 25.47 1.78
C TYR A 515 21.57 25.54 0.42
N GLY A 516 20.27 25.83 0.45
CA GLY A 516 19.36 25.67 -0.70
C GLY A 516 18.84 24.24 -0.90
N SER A 517 19.30 23.23 -0.15
CA SER A 517 18.69 21.89 -0.17
C SER A 517 17.32 21.86 0.53
N ARG A 518 16.47 20.93 0.09
CA ARG A 518 15.09 20.75 0.57
C ARG A 518 14.80 19.29 0.88
N ILE A 519 14.12 19.07 2.01
CA ILE A 519 13.74 17.74 2.47
C ILE A 519 12.24 17.74 2.76
N LEU A 520 11.55 16.71 2.29
CA LEU A 520 10.14 16.47 2.57
C LEU A 520 10.01 15.12 3.28
N ILE A 521 9.45 15.11 4.47
CA ILE A 521 9.24 13.90 5.27
C ILE A 521 7.74 13.61 5.32
N THR A 522 7.31 12.37 5.07
CA THR A 522 5.92 11.96 5.35
C THR A 522 5.87 11.04 6.58
N THR A 523 4.93 11.27 7.49
CA THR A 523 4.71 10.43 8.68
C THR A 523 3.22 10.37 9.05
N ARG A 524 2.85 9.49 9.98
CA ARG A 524 1.52 9.51 10.61
C ARG A 524 1.50 10.34 11.89
N GLU A 525 2.65 10.43 12.55
CA GLU A 525 2.80 10.91 13.91
C GLU A 525 3.25 12.37 13.95
N GLU A 526 2.40 13.28 14.45
CA GLU A 526 2.78 14.69 14.60
C GLU A 526 3.96 14.86 15.59
N TRP A 527 3.94 14.13 16.70
CA TRP A 527 4.98 14.21 17.74
C TRP A 527 6.39 13.90 17.19
N LEU A 528 6.47 13.02 16.19
CA LEU A 528 7.74 12.66 15.55
C LEU A 528 8.32 13.85 14.78
N LEU A 529 7.51 14.67 14.12
CA LEU A 529 8.00 15.87 13.43
C LEU A 529 8.65 16.89 14.38
N ASN A 530 8.13 16.99 15.60
CA ASN A 530 8.70 17.85 16.65
C ASN A 530 10.06 17.31 17.13
N ASP A 531 10.19 16.01 17.34
CA ASP A 531 11.46 15.38 17.73
C ASP A 531 12.51 15.37 16.59
N LEU A 532 12.06 15.31 15.34
CA LEU A 532 12.87 15.51 14.13
C LEU A 532 13.27 16.98 13.89
N LYS A 533 12.68 17.94 14.62
CA LYS A 533 12.92 19.39 14.49
C LYS A 533 12.79 19.88 13.04
N VAL A 534 11.66 19.58 12.39
CA VAL A 534 11.33 20.16 11.07
C VAL A 534 11.18 21.69 11.17
N ASP A 535 11.36 22.42 10.07
CA ASP A 535 11.16 23.89 10.10
C ASP A 535 9.68 24.28 10.04
N ASP A 536 8.91 23.56 9.22
CA ASP A 536 7.49 23.77 8.99
C ASP A 536 6.81 22.38 8.94
N ASN A 537 5.62 22.26 9.54
CA ASN A 537 4.79 21.06 9.46
C ASN A 537 3.48 21.37 8.70
N TYR A 538 2.92 20.35 8.06
CA TYR A 538 1.67 20.45 7.32
C TYR A 538 0.84 19.20 7.56
N MET A 539 -0.26 19.35 8.29
CA MET A 539 -1.30 18.33 8.39
C MET A 539 -2.04 18.33 7.05
N LEU A 540 -2.04 17.21 6.32
CA LEU A 540 -2.80 17.11 5.08
C LEU A 540 -4.29 17.00 5.42
N PRO A 541 -5.14 18.00 5.08
CA PRO A 541 -6.59 17.83 5.16
C PRO A 541 -6.99 16.82 4.07
N GLY A 542 -7.96 15.96 4.33
CA GLY A 542 -8.51 15.11 3.27
C GLY A 542 -9.13 15.95 2.14
N PRO A 543 -9.29 15.39 0.92
CA PRO A 543 -10.17 15.98 -0.09
C PRO A 543 -11.52 16.40 0.52
N GLY A 544 -12.00 17.55 0.08
CA GLY A 544 -13.33 18.04 0.44
C GLY A 544 -14.44 17.11 -0.03
N TYR A 545 -15.68 17.42 0.35
CA TYR A 545 -16.84 16.60 0.07
C TYR A 545 -17.07 16.41 -1.44
N GLU A 546 -17.01 17.49 -2.21
CA GLU A 546 -17.22 17.46 -3.66
C GLU A 546 -16.07 16.76 -4.40
N GLU A 547 -14.81 16.98 -3.99
CA GLU A 547 -13.65 16.30 -4.56
C GLU A 547 -13.70 14.79 -4.28
N SER A 548 -14.10 14.41 -3.07
CA SER A 548 -14.29 13.02 -2.66
C SER A 548 -15.41 12.33 -3.45
N LEU A 549 -16.50 13.05 -3.70
CA LEU A 549 -17.65 12.59 -4.49
C LEU A 549 -17.27 12.42 -5.97
N GLN A 550 -16.53 13.36 -6.55
CA GLN A 550 -16.01 13.26 -7.90
C GLN A 550 -15.00 12.11 -8.04
N LEU A 551 -14.10 11.92 -7.07
CA LEU A 551 -13.14 10.82 -7.04
C LEU A 551 -13.87 9.47 -7.01
N MET A 552 -14.83 9.28 -6.11
CA MET A 552 -15.59 8.03 -6.03
C MET A 552 -16.40 7.76 -7.30
N ARG A 553 -17.05 8.78 -7.89
CA ARG A 553 -17.77 8.67 -9.18
C ARG A 553 -16.84 8.24 -10.31
N LEU A 554 -15.66 8.86 -10.42
CA LEU A 554 -14.66 8.53 -11.43
C LEU A 554 -14.20 7.06 -11.33
N HIS A 555 -14.00 6.55 -10.11
CA HIS A 555 -13.60 5.17 -9.90
C HIS A 555 -14.76 4.15 -10.02
N ALA A 556 -16.03 4.58 -9.89
CA ALA A 556 -17.21 3.73 -10.04
C ALA A 556 -17.78 3.65 -11.46
N PHE A 557 -17.78 4.76 -12.21
CA PHE A 557 -18.40 4.85 -13.55
C PHE A 557 -17.42 5.22 -14.66
N GLY A 558 -16.21 5.71 -14.34
CA GLY A 558 -15.33 6.31 -15.34
C GLY A 558 -15.80 7.70 -15.74
N LYS A 559 -16.15 7.90 -17.02
CA LYS A 559 -16.56 9.21 -17.57
C LYS A 559 -18.08 9.39 -17.72
N ASP A 560 -18.85 8.32 -17.56
CA ASP A 560 -20.30 8.37 -17.76
C ASP A 560 -20.98 8.87 -16.48
N GLN A 561 -21.98 9.75 -16.62
CA GLN A 561 -22.75 10.23 -15.47
C GLN A 561 -23.68 9.12 -14.92
N PRO A 562 -23.98 9.13 -13.61
CA PRO A 562 -24.93 8.19 -13.03
C PRO A 562 -26.31 8.37 -13.66
N LYS A 563 -27.06 7.27 -13.77
CA LYS A 563 -28.52 7.34 -13.97
C LYS A 563 -29.17 7.86 -12.69
N GLU A 564 -30.33 8.51 -12.80
CA GLU A 564 -31.06 9.07 -11.66
C GLU A 564 -31.36 7.99 -10.61
N GLY A 565 -31.21 8.34 -9.32
CA GLY A 565 -31.53 7.47 -8.17
C GLY A 565 -30.35 6.97 -7.34
N TYR A 566 -29.09 7.10 -7.81
CA TYR A 566 -27.91 6.58 -7.08
C TYR A 566 -27.15 7.63 -6.26
N GLU A 567 -27.57 8.89 -6.29
CA GLU A 567 -26.87 10.02 -5.65
C GLU A 567 -26.57 9.77 -4.16
N GLU A 568 -27.58 9.29 -3.39
CA GLU A 568 -27.50 9.11 -1.94
C GLU A 568 -26.52 8.01 -1.50
N LEU A 569 -26.30 6.97 -2.32
CA LEU A 569 -25.28 5.95 -2.05
C LEU A 569 -23.88 6.56 -2.06
N PHE A 570 -23.57 7.37 -3.08
CA PHE A 570 -22.27 8.02 -3.21
C PHE A 570 -22.08 9.08 -2.12
N LYS A 571 -23.11 9.88 -1.79
CA LYS A 571 -23.07 10.82 -0.66
C LYS A 571 -22.78 10.11 0.67
N SER A 572 -23.48 9.01 0.95
CA SER A 572 -23.32 8.23 2.19
C SER A 572 -21.94 7.58 2.30
N LEU A 573 -21.44 7.02 1.20
CA LEU A 573 -20.10 6.42 1.13
C LEU A 573 -18.97 7.45 1.25
N VAL A 574 -19.13 8.64 0.66
CA VAL A 574 -18.19 9.75 0.80
C VAL A 574 -18.16 10.28 2.23
N HIS A 575 -19.33 10.39 2.86
CA HIS A 575 -19.45 10.75 4.26
C HIS A 575 -18.78 9.70 5.16
N TYR A 576 -19.06 8.41 4.96
CA TYR A 576 -18.43 7.32 5.71
C TYR A 576 -16.91 7.25 5.51
N ALA A 577 -16.42 7.55 4.30
CA ALA A 577 -14.99 7.55 3.99
C ALA A 577 -14.18 8.63 4.74
N GLY A 578 -14.82 9.63 5.36
CA GLY A 578 -14.15 10.71 6.07
C GLY A 578 -13.14 11.49 5.21
N GLY A 579 -13.34 11.52 3.89
CA GLY A 579 -12.39 12.13 2.94
C GLY A 579 -11.06 11.35 2.79
N LEU A 580 -11.03 10.02 2.95
CA LEU A 580 -9.82 9.20 2.71
C LEU A 580 -9.72 8.76 1.22
N PRO A 581 -8.79 9.30 0.40
CA PRO A 581 -8.69 8.98 -1.03
C PRO A 581 -8.60 7.49 -1.36
N ASP A 582 -7.75 6.74 -0.65
CA ASP A 582 -7.51 5.32 -0.96
C ASP A 582 -8.76 4.45 -0.71
N PHE A 583 -9.56 4.82 0.30
CA PHE A 583 -10.82 4.16 0.61
C PHE A 583 -11.91 4.51 -0.42
N LEU A 584 -11.99 5.79 -0.82
CA LEU A 584 -12.92 6.25 -1.87
C LEU A 584 -12.66 5.54 -3.22
N LYS A 585 -11.38 5.39 -3.60
CA LYS A 585 -10.97 4.66 -4.81
C LYS A 585 -11.35 3.18 -4.76
N THR A 586 -11.06 2.51 -3.65
CA THR A 586 -11.37 1.09 -3.46
C THR A 586 -12.88 0.84 -3.49
N SER A 587 -13.65 1.70 -2.81
CA SER A 587 -15.12 1.66 -2.82
C SER A 587 -15.70 1.91 -4.22
N GLY A 588 -15.19 2.91 -4.94
CA GLY A 588 -15.60 3.17 -6.32
C GLY A 588 -15.33 1.98 -7.24
N PHE A 589 -14.11 1.44 -7.22
CA PHE A 589 -13.76 0.27 -8.04
C PHE A 589 -14.61 -0.96 -7.70
N PHE A 590 -14.86 -1.23 -6.42
CA PHE A 590 -15.76 -2.29 -5.96
C PHE A 590 -17.16 -2.15 -6.56
N LEU A 591 -17.76 -0.97 -6.47
CA LEU A 591 -19.06 -0.67 -7.06
C LEU A 591 -19.07 -0.86 -8.58
N SER A 592 -18.01 -0.42 -9.30
CA SER A 592 -17.93 -0.50 -10.77
C SER A 592 -18.20 -1.91 -11.34
N SER A 593 -17.83 -2.94 -10.57
CA SER A 593 -17.97 -4.36 -10.94
C SER A 593 -19.33 -4.99 -10.60
N ARG A 594 -20.20 -4.29 -9.85
CA ARG A 594 -21.40 -4.90 -9.21
C ARG A 594 -22.70 -4.12 -9.43
N GLN A 595 -22.86 -3.39 -10.53
CA GLN A 595 -24.00 -2.49 -10.82
C GLN A 595 -25.39 -3.11 -10.51
N ASN A 596 -25.57 -4.41 -10.73
CA ASN A 596 -26.84 -5.12 -10.52
C ASN A 596 -27.16 -5.41 -9.04
N GLN A 597 -26.18 -5.32 -8.13
CA GLN A 597 -26.31 -5.60 -6.69
C GLN A 597 -26.34 -4.33 -5.83
N TRP A 598 -26.38 -3.14 -6.45
CA TRP A 598 -26.19 -1.88 -5.72
C TRP A 598 -27.27 -1.57 -4.69
N HIS A 599 -28.53 -1.93 -4.92
CA HIS A 599 -29.58 -1.74 -3.91
C HIS A 599 -29.32 -2.61 -2.66
N GLU A 600 -28.81 -3.82 -2.84
CA GLU A 600 -28.46 -4.73 -1.75
C GLU A 600 -27.21 -4.25 -0.99
N ILE A 601 -26.23 -3.68 -1.69
CA ILE A 601 -25.06 -3.02 -1.07
C ILE A 601 -25.52 -1.78 -0.28
N LEU A 602 -26.43 -0.97 -0.82
CA LEU A 602 -27.01 0.20 -0.15
C LEU A 602 -27.75 -0.20 1.14
N GLU A 603 -28.58 -1.26 1.09
CA GLU A 603 -29.20 -1.81 2.30
C GLU A 603 -28.19 -2.35 3.32
N LYS A 604 -27.13 -3.05 2.87
CA LYS A 604 -26.09 -3.58 3.77
C LYS A 604 -25.29 -2.46 4.44
N LEU A 605 -25.02 -1.36 3.74
CA LEU A 605 -24.33 -0.17 4.27
C LEU A 605 -25.18 0.67 5.22
N VAL A 606 -26.47 0.82 4.91
CA VAL A 606 -27.44 1.48 5.81
C VAL A 606 -27.65 0.66 7.10
N ARG A 607 -27.47 -0.67 7.04
CA ARG A 607 -27.57 -1.56 8.22
C ARG A 607 -26.25 -1.75 8.98
N ASN A 608 -25.09 -1.58 8.35
CA ASN A 608 -23.78 -1.75 8.98
C ASN A 608 -22.75 -0.77 8.37
N PRO A 609 -22.26 0.25 9.13
CA PRO A 609 -21.41 1.29 8.56
C PRO A 609 -20.07 0.78 8.01
N HIS A 610 -19.51 -0.29 8.59
CA HIS A 610 -18.10 -0.63 8.39
C HIS A 610 -17.83 -1.46 7.12
N LEU A 611 -17.28 -0.78 6.11
CA LEU A 611 -16.95 -1.32 4.78
C LEU A 611 -15.74 -2.26 4.71
N ASP A 612 -14.88 -2.33 5.73
CA ASP A 612 -13.63 -3.09 5.64
C ASP A 612 -13.90 -4.61 5.46
N SER A 613 -15.03 -5.12 5.97
CA SER A 613 -15.50 -6.49 5.75
C SER A 613 -16.01 -6.75 4.31
N ILE A 614 -16.36 -5.70 3.57
CA ILE A 614 -16.92 -5.77 2.21
C ILE A 614 -15.79 -5.77 1.16
N LEU A 615 -14.61 -5.26 1.50
CA LEU A 615 -13.54 -4.92 0.55
C LEU A 615 -12.30 -5.83 0.57
N ASP A 616 -12.17 -6.78 1.51
CA ASP A 616 -10.92 -7.56 1.68
C ASP A 616 -10.97 -8.94 0.98
N PRO A 617 -10.23 -9.19 -0.13
CA PRO A 617 -10.35 -10.43 -0.90
C PRO A 617 -9.46 -11.59 -0.39
N PHE A 618 -8.65 -11.39 0.66
CA PHE A 618 -7.53 -12.29 1.00
C PHE A 618 -7.40 -12.71 2.48
N SER A 619 -8.46 -12.64 3.29
CA SER A 619 -8.47 -13.16 4.67
C SER A 619 -9.15 -14.54 4.79
N SER A 620 -8.57 -15.58 4.18
CA SER A 620 -9.11 -16.95 4.23
C SER A 620 -8.30 -17.91 5.13
N LEU A 621 -9.02 -18.80 5.82
CA LEU A 621 -8.56 -19.91 6.71
C LEU A 621 -7.68 -19.56 7.92
N ARG A 622 -8.24 -19.38 9.13
CA ARG A 622 -7.52 -19.60 10.42
C ARG A 622 -8.41 -20.14 11.55
N GLN A 623 -7.90 -21.15 12.26
CA GLN A 623 -8.23 -21.44 13.66
C GLN A 623 -6.88 -21.51 14.41
N SER A 624 -6.72 -20.74 15.49
CA SER A 624 -5.49 -20.65 16.29
C SER A 624 -5.74 -21.16 17.71
N VAL A 625 -4.71 -21.73 18.34
CA VAL A 625 -4.81 -22.41 19.65
C VAL A 625 -3.60 -22.08 20.52
N GLY A 626 -3.83 -21.60 21.74
CA GLY A 626 -2.79 -21.09 22.63
C GLY A 626 -2.55 -19.58 22.45
N PRO A 627 -1.39 -19.05 22.88
CA PRO A 627 -0.21 -19.78 23.36
C PRO A 627 -0.34 -20.26 24.81
N PHE A 628 0.29 -21.39 25.11
CA PHE A 628 0.40 -21.96 26.45
C PHE A 628 1.82 -21.70 26.98
N GLY A 629 1.95 -21.27 28.24
CA GLY A 629 3.21 -20.88 28.87
C GLY A 629 3.14 -19.49 29.49
N GLY A 630 4.29 -18.88 29.74
CA GLY A 630 4.43 -17.59 30.40
C GLY A 630 4.15 -16.39 29.49
N HIS A 631 3.90 -15.25 30.15
CA HIS A 631 3.69 -13.95 29.52
C HIS A 631 4.99 -13.16 29.26
N GLY A 632 6.15 -13.73 29.61
CA GLY A 632 7.47 -13.16 29.34
C GLY A 632 7.84 -13.13 27.85
N GLY A 633 8.98 -12.51 27.53
CA GLY A 633 9.54 -12.45 26.18
C GLY A 633 8.74 -11.61 25.16
N ASP A 634 9.29 -11.49 23.95
CA ASP A 634 8.63 -10.86 22.80
C ASP A 634 7.70 -11.85 22.09
N SER A 635 6.60 -11.37 21.54
CA SER A 635 5.65 -12.21 20.79
C SER A 635 6.17 -12.55 19.38
N PHE A 636 6.04 -13.82 18.98
CA PHE A 636 6.29 -14.28 17.61
C PHE A 636 5.05 -14.94 17.00
N ASP A 637 4.90 -14.82 15.68
CA ASP A 637 3.95 -15.59 14.87
C ASP A 637 4.62 -15.92 13.54
N ASP A 638 4.85 -17.21 13.28
CA ASP A 638 5.45 -17.69 12.03
C ASP A 638 4.47 -17.62 10.84
N GLN A 639 3.19 -17.28 11.08
CA GLN A 639 2.10 -17.33 10.10
C GLN A 639 1.75 -18.77 9.69
N THR A 640 1.01 -18.93 8.59
CA THR A 640 0.39 -20.20 8.16
C THR A 640 1.01 -20.73 6.88
N TYR A 641 1.30 -22.03 6.84
CA TYR A 641 1.96 -22.72 5.74
C TYR A 641 1.22 -23.99 5.26
N ASP A 642 1.63 -24.60 4.14
CA ASP A 642 1.01 -25.85 3.66
C ASP A 642 1.25 -27.04 4.60
N GLY A 643 2.34 -27.01 5.39
CA GLY A 643 2.64 -28.01 6.41
C GLY A 643 4.04 -27.90 6.97
N ILE A 644 4.39 -28.81 7.88
CA ILE A 644 5.67 -28.87 8.59
C ILE A 644 6.41 -30.13 8.18
N ARG A 645 7.72 -30.02 7.95
CA ARG A 645 8.59 -31.16 7.61
C ARG A 645 9.61 -31.50 8.71
N GLN A 646 10.11 -30.49 9.42
CA GLN A 646 11.04 -30.69 10.53
C GLN A 646 10.88 -29.59 11.58
N ILE A 647 11.01 -29.96 12.86
CA ILE A 647 11.14 -29.04 13.99
C ILE A 647 12.49 -29.30 14.65
N VAL A 648 13.21 -28.22 14.96
CA VAL A 648 14.49 -28.22 15.67
C VAL A 648 14.28 -27.57 17.03
N VAL A 649 14.62 -28.27 18.11
CA VAL A 649 14.45 -27.80 19.49
C VAL A 649 15.81 -27.82 20.19
N VAL A 650 16.19 -26.72 20.83
CA VAL A 650 17.44 -26.61 21.62
C VAL A 650 17.10 -26.64 23.11
N ILE A 651 17.67 -27.60 23.83
CA ILE A 651 17.35 -27.90 25.23
C ILE A 651 18.51 -27.44 26.14
N GLY A 652 18.22 -26.55 27.10
CA GLY A 652 19.11 -26.18 28.19
C GLY A 652 18.63 -26.79 29.50
N ARG A 653 18.43 -25.95 30.54
CA ARG A 653 17.63 -26.30 31.73
C ARG A 653 16.13 -26.33 31.42
N VAL A 654 15.72 -25.56 30.41
CA VAL A 654 14.36 -25.47 29.87
C VAL A 654 14.46 -25.54 28.33
N ILE A 655 13.36 -25.31 27.59
CA ILE A 655 13.45 -25.16 26.13
C ILE A 655 14.05 -23.78 25.81
N ASN A 656 15.32 -23.76 25.37
CA ASN A 656 16.04 -22.53 25.07
C ASN A 656 15.60 -21.91 23.74
N SER A 657 15.30 -22.72 22.72
CA SER A 657 14.73 -22.22 21.47
C SER A 657 14.08 -23.29 20.61
N ILE A 658 13.22 -22.84 19.69
CA ILE A 658 12.61 -23.64 18.63
C ILE A 658 12.87 -23.00 17.25
N THR A 659 12.91 -23.83 16.20
CA THR A 659 12.98 -23.39 14.80
C THR A 659 12.25 -24.41 13.92
N ILE A 660 11.41 -23.97 13.00
CA ILE A 660 10.54 -24.84 12.21
C ILE A 660 10.86 -24.72 10.72
N ASN A 661 10.90 -25.86 10.04
CA ASN A 661 11.02 -25.97 8.59
C ASN A 661 9.65 -26.33 8.00
N TYR A 662 9.00 -25.33 7.44
CA TYR A 662 7.70 -25.38 6.78
C TYR A 662 7.83 -25.68 5.28
N VAL A 663 6.68 -26.02 4.68
CA VAL A 663 6.49 -26.16 3.23
C VAL A 663 5.49 -25.10 2.76
N GLN A 664 5.83 -24.36 1.71
CA GLN A 664 4.97 -23.37 1.07
C GLN A 664 5.06 -23.49 -0.46
N ASN A 665 3.97 -23.78 -1.14
CA ASN A 665 3.91 -24.04 -2.59
C ASN A 665 4.97 -25.07 -3.06
N GLY A 666 5.25 -26.07 -2.21
CA GLY A 666 6.30 -27.08 -2.46
C GLY A 666 7.75 -26.62 -2.21
N CYS A 667 7.97 -25.36 -1.84
CA CYS A 667 9.28 -24.83 -1.44
C CYS A 667 9.47 -24.89 0.09
N PHE A 668 10.72 -24.91 0.56
CA PHE A 668 11.02 -24.91 2.00
C PHE A 668 11.12 -23.48 2.54
N VAL A 669 10.41 -23.19 3.62
CA VAL A 669 10.49 -21.92 4.36
C VAL A 669 10.90 -22.25 5.79
N ARG A 670 11.97 -21.63 6.27
CA ARG A 670 12.48 -21.83 7.63
C ARG A 670 12.13 -20.61 8.47
N SER A 671 11.50 -20.80 9.63
CA SER A 671 11.22 -19.69 10.53
C SER A 671 12.49 -19.12 11.17
N PRO A 672 12.42 -17.89 11.72
CA PRO A 672 13.38 -17.40 12.69
C PRO A 672 13.58 -18.39 13.85
N ARG A 673 14.67 -18.23 14.59
CA ARG A 673 14.83 -18.93 15.86
C ARG A 673 14.08 -18.15 16.94
N HIS A 674 13.12 -18.80 17.59
CA HIS A 674 12.40 -18.24 18.73
C HIS A 674 13.09 -18.72 20.00
N GLY A 675 13.75 -17.82 20.73
CA GLY A 675 14.57 -18.11 21.92
C GLY A 675 16.10 -17.97 21.71
N GLY A 676 16.87 -17.87 22.80
CA GLY A 676 18.18 -17.20 22.82
C GLY A 676 19.37 -17.93 23.47
N SER A 677 19.70 -19.17 23.09
CA SER A 677 21.09 -19.66 23.23
C SER A 677 21.45 -20.85 22.35
N LEU A 678 22.69 -20.91 21.87
CA LEU A 678 23.30 -22.10 21.25
C LEU A 678 23.88 -23.10 22.28
N ARG A 679 23.95 -22.75 23.58
CA ARG A 679 24.42 -23.66 24.62
C ARG A 679 23.30 -24.59 25.07
N GLY A 680 23.15 -25.72 24.39
CA GLY A 680 22.15 -26.75 24.71
C GLY A 680 22.24 -27.98 23.82
N HIS A 681 21.54 -29.04 24.20
CA HIS A 681 21.41 -30.25 23.38
C HIS A 681 20.32 -30.04 22.31
N THR A 682 20.67 -30.20 21.04
CA THR A 682 19.70 -30.07 19.94
C THR A 682 18.97 -31.39 19.67
N ARG A 683 17.65 -31.35 19.54
CA ARG A 683 16.81 -32.46 19.08
C ARG A 683 16.09 -32.08 17.78
N TYR A 684 15.89 -33.09 16.94
CA TYR A 684 15.23 -32.98 15.64
C TYR A 684 13.98 -33.85 15.66
N VAL A 685 12.84 -33.26 15.28
CA VAL A 685 11.59 -33.97 14.98
C VAL A 685 11.43 -33.91 13.48
N ASN A 686 11.52 -35.05 12.80
CA ASN A 686 11.37 -35.16 11.36
C ASN A 686 10.01 -35.79 11.05
N LEU A 687 9.25 -35.19 10.13
CA LEU A 687 7.94 -35.67 9.71
C LEU A 687 8.03 -36.18 8.26
N ASP A 688 7.42 -37.33 8.01
CA ASP A 688 7.29 -37.95 6.68
C ASP A 688 6.21 -37.25 5.80
N TYR A 689 6.41 -35.95 5.57
CA TYR A 689 5.50 -35.08 4.80
C TYR A 689 5.39 -35.55 3.33
N PRO A 690 4.17 -35.62 2.74
CA PRO A 690 2.89 -35.14 3.26
C PRO A 690 2.08 -36.18 4.04
N THR A 691 2.59 -37.40 4.21
CA THR A 691 1.82 -38.52 4.80
C THR A 691 1.79 -38.49 6.33
N GLU A 692 2.76 -37.82 6.94
CA GLU A 692 2.82 -37.50 8.35
C GLU A 692 2.70 -35.99 8.58
N TYR A 693 1.85 -35.60 9.52
CA TYR A 693 1.61 -34.22 9.92
C TYR A 693 1.24 -34.15 11.41
N LEU A 694 1.51 -33.01 12.03
CA LEU A 694 1.19 -32.78 13.44
C LEU A 694 -0.30 -32.51 13.65
N THR A 695 -0.83 -33.05 14.74
CA THR A 695 -2.24 -32.99 15.15
C THR A 695 -2.43 -32.26 16.48
N SER A 696 -1.41 -32.25 17.36
CA SER A 696 -1.42 -31.52 18.64
C SER A 696 0.00 -31.38 19.19
N VAL A 697 0.18 -30.49 20.17
CA VAL A 697 1.38 -30.39 21.01
C VAL A 697 0.95 -30.39 22.48
N SER A 698 1.74 -31.05 23.32
CA SER A 698 1.59 -31.01 24.78
C SER A 698 2.96 -30.85 25.45
N GLY A 699 2.99 -30.46 26.72
CA GLY A 699 4.23 -30.12 27.38
C GLY A 699 4.06 -29.83 28.87
N TYR A 700 5.13 -29.34 29.48
CA TYR A 700 5.16 -28.89 30.86
C TYR A 700 5.77 -27.49 30.93
N THR A 701 5.26 -26.66 31.83
CA THR A 701 5.72 -25.28 32.12
C THR A 701 6.35 -25.22 33.50
N SER A 702 7.30 -24.32 33.74
CA SER A 702 7.92 -24.14 35.06
C SER A 702 6.93 -23.65 36.11
N GLU A 703 7.04 -24.11 37.36
CA GLU A 703 6.27 -23.59 38.49
C GLU A 703 6.85 -22.29 39.09
N ASP A 704 8.02 -21.86 38.63
CA ASP A 704 8.62 -20.59 38.99
C ASP A 704 7.86 -19.38 38.40
N TYR A 705 8.04 -18.19 38.99
CA TYR A 705 7.34 -16.92 38.68
C TYR A 705 7.24 -16.50 37.19
N CYS A 706 8.00 -17.11 36.28
CA CYS A 706 8.00 -16.80 34.84
C CYS A 706 7.27 -17.81 33.93
N GLN A 707 6.86 -18.98 34.44
CA GLN A 707 6.09 -20.03 33.71
C GLN A 707 6.60 -20.43 32.30
N VAL A 708 7.92 -20.56 32.11
CA VAL A 708 8.54 -20.88 30.81
C VAL A 708 8.35 -22.35 30.39
N ILE A 709 8.56 -22.68 29.11
CA ILE A 709 8.39 -24.04 28.59
C ILE A 709 9.54 -24.96 29.04
N ASN A 710 9.23 -25.94 29.90
CA ASN A 710 10.18 -26.96 30.36
C ASN A 710 10.32 -28.15 29.40
N SER A 711 9.21 -28.57 28.77
CA SER A 711 9.23 -29.64 27.76
C SER A 711 8.10 -29.56 26.74
N LEU A 712 8.35 -30.16 25.57
CA LEU A 712 7.43 -30.28 24.43
C LEU A 712 7.33 -31.73 23.93
N THR A 713 6.13 -32.15 23.57
CA THR A 713 5.77 -33.46 23.02
C THR A 713 4.89 -33.21 21.81
N PHE A 714 5.36 -33.62 20.63
CA PHE A 714 4.66 -33.37 19.35
C PHE A 714 3.89 -34.62 18.92
N HIS A 715 2.59 -34.49 18.70
CA HIS A 715 1.72 -35.60 18.29
C HIS A 715 1.48 -35.54 16.79
N SER A 716 1.75 -36.63 16.08
CA SER A 716 1.47 -36.78 14.64
C SER A 716 0.29 -37.72 14.40
N ASN A 717 -0.24 -37.72 13.17
CA ASN A 717 -1.24 -38.70 12.72
C ASN A 717 -0.71 -40.14 12.62
N LYS A 718 0.62 -40.37 12.74
CA LYS A 718 1.24 -41.71 12.78
C LYS A 718 1.71 -42.12 14.17
N GLY A 719 1.82 -41.20 15.12
CA GLY A 719 2.22 -41.48 16.50
C GLY A 719 2.78 -40.24 17.22
N GLY A 720 2.99 -40.35 18.53
CA GLY A 720 3.63 -39.28 19.32
C GLY A 720 5.16 -39.34 19.22
N HIS A 721 5.80 -38.20 18.95
CA HIS A 721 7.24 -38.06 19.17
C HIS A 721 7.53 -37.85 20.66
N TRP A 722 8.51 -38.58 21.17
CA TRP A 722 8.87 -38.62 22.59
C TRP A 722 9.09 -37.22 23.20
N PRO A 723 8.76 -37.04 24.50
CA PRO A 723 8.92 -35.77 25.22
C PRO A 723 10.36 -35.23 25.13
N ILE A 724 10.47 -33.94 24.80
CA ILE A 724 11.71 -33.19 24.63
C ILE A 724 11.80 -32.18 25.77
N GLY A 725 12.78 -32.32 26.67
CA GLY A 725 12.95 -31.48 27.87
C GLY A 725 12.56 -32.18 29.18
N GLU A 726 12.52 -31.44 30.30
CA GLU A 726 12.13 -32.00 31.60
C GLU A 726 10.59 -31.99 31.80
N LYS A 727 10.04 -33.13 32.26
CA LYS A 727 8.62 -33.24 32.67
C LYS A 727 8.42 -32.78 34.11
N LYS A 728 8.61 -31.49 34.37
CA LYS A 728 8.40 -30.87 35.68
C LYS A 728 7.58 -29.59 35.55
N GLY A 729 6.72 -29.37 36.53
CA GLY A 729 5.81 -28.24 36.61
C GLY A 729 4.43 -28.50 35.98
N LYS A 730 3.70 -27.44 35.62
CA LYS A 730 2.30 -27.54 35.19
C LYS A 730 2.18 -28.09 33.77
N PHE A 731 1.48 -29.21 33.61
CA PHE A 731 1.17 -29.82 32.32
C PHE A 731 0.23 -28.95 31.47
N PHE A 732 0.47 -28.91 30.17
CA PHE A 732 -0.45 -28.35 29.18
C PHE A 732 -0.59 -29.27 27.97
N SER A 733 -1.74 -29.19 27.29
CA SER A 733 -1.96 -29.81 26.00
C SER A 733 -2.83 -28.89 25.16
N PHE A 734 -2.50 -28.69 23.89
CA PHE A 734 -3.40 -28.01 22.98
C PHE A 734 -4.72 -28.80 22.92
N PRO A 735 -5.90 -28.17 23.10
CA PRO A 735 -7.18 -28.84 22.96
C PRO A 735 -7.24 -29.61 21.65
N GLN A 736 -7.97 -30.73 21.65
CA GLN A 736 -8.02 -31.67 20.53
C GLN A 736 -8.82 -31.10 19.36
N VAL A 737 -8.21 -30.18 18.62
CA VAL A 737 -8.78 -29.46 17.48
C VAL A 737 -8.60 -30.29 16.21
N ASN A 738 -9.68 -30.39 15.42
CA ASN A 738 -9.69 -31.14 14.16
C ASN A 738 -9.02 -30.34 13.02
N GLY A 739 -7.69 -30.22 13.07
CA GLY A 739 -6.89 -29.75 11.94
C GLY A 739 -5.43 -30.21 11.99
N LYS A 740 -4.72 -30.16 10.86
CA LYS A 740 -3.26 -30.31 10.87
C LYS A 740 -2.62 -29.00 11.32
N ILE A 741 -1.56 -29.07 12.11
CA ILE A 741 -0.80 -27.86 12.48
C ILE A 741 -0.07 -27.34 11.23
N ILE A 742 -0.33 -26.07 10.91
CA ILE A 742 0.17 -25.36 9.73
C ILE A 742 1.05 -24.14 10.08
N GLY A 743 1.15 -23.79 11.36
CA GLY A 743 1.92 -22.64 11.83
C GLY A 743 2.10 -22.67 13.34
N PHE A 744 3.07 -21.91 13.86
CA PHE A 744 3.30 -21.72 15.29
C PHE A 744 3.37 -20.23 15.64
N HIS A 745 2.90 -19.89 16.83
CA HIS A 745 3.00 -18.56 17.42
C HIS A 745 3.33 -18.70 18.91
N GLY A 746 3.66 -17.62 19.61
CA GLY A 746 4.04 -17.71 21.02
C GLY A 746 4.79 -16.49 21.52
N ARG A 747 5.58 -16.68 22.57
CA ARG A 747 6.50 -15.67 23.10
C ARG A 747 7.86 -16.29 23.41
N CYS A 748 8.92 -15.51 23.22
CA CYS A 748 10.28 -15.94 23.54
C CYS A 748 11.20 -14.80 23.96
N SER A 749 12.15 -15.12 24.82
CA SER A 749 13.21 -14.27 25.37
C SER A 749 14.57 -14.94 25.10
N ASP A 750 15.43 -15.07 26.11
CA ASP A 750 16.57 -15.99 26.06
C ASP A 750 16.13 -17.47 26.05
N VAL A 751 14.86 -17.74 26.38
CA VAL A 751 14.22 -19.07 26.36
C VAL A 751 12.86 -19.02 25.61
N LEU A 752 12.20 -20.16 25.46
CA LEU A 752 10.82 -20.23 24.96
C LEU A 752 9.83 -20.04 26.12
N ASP A 753 9.22 -18.86 26.19
CA ASP A 753 8.27 -18.49 27.26
C ASP A 753 6.91 -19.16 27.06
N SER A 754 6.33 -19.10 25.85
CA SER A 754 5.05 -19.74 25.52
C SER A 754 4.91 -20.14 24.04
N ILE A 755 4.00 -21.08 23.76
CA ILE A 755 3.80 -21.64 22.40
C ILE A 755 2.33 -22.00 22.12
N GLY A 756 1.87 -21.64 20.92
CA GLY A 756 0.56 -21.92 20.33
C GLY A 756 0.70 -22.27 18.85
N ALA A 757 -0.39 -22.69 18.21
CA ALA A 757 -0.39 -23.22 16.85
C ALA A 757 -1.60 -22.80 16.02
N HIS A 758 -1.38 -22.67 14.71
CA HIS A 758 -2.41 -22.48 13.70
C HIS A 758 -2.81 -23.83 13.08
N PHE A 759 -4.11 -24.04 12.86
CA PHE A 759 -4.71 -25.29 12.39
C PHE A 759 -5.39 -25.12 11.02
N GLY A 760 -5.27 -26.13 10.14
CA GLY A 760 -5.96 -26.21 8.84
C GLY A 760 -6.83 -27.48 8.67
N PRO A 761 -7.85 -27.51 7.77
CA PRO A 761 -8.99 -28.45 7.86
C PRO A 761 -8.74 -29.98 7.71
N PHE A 762 -9.69 -30.78 8.25
CA PHE A 762 -9.83 -32.26 8.22
C PHE A 762 -11.15 -32.70 7.49
N GLY A 763 -11.60 -33.97 7.35
CA GLY A 763 -11.14 -35.29 7.81
C GLY A 763 -11.87 -36.47 7.10
N ASN A 764 -11.52 -37.73 7.38
CA ASN A 764 -11.75 -38.93 6.53
C ASN A 764 -13.19 -39.50 6.34
N GLY A 765 -14.21 -38.68 6.09
CA GLY A 765 -15.50 -39.15 5.55
C GLY A 765 -15.40 -39.54 4.06
N LYS A 766 -16.14 -40.58 3.61
CA LYS A 766 -16.18 -41.01 2.19
C LYS A 766 -17.01 -40.08 1.29
N ASN A 767 -18.12 -39.55 1.80
CA ASN A 767 -19.01 -38.62 1.10
C ASN A 767 -19.03 -37.29 1.86
N ARG A 768 -18.12 -36.38 1.50
CA ARG A 768 -18.00 -35.05 2.12
C ARG A 768 -18.79 -34.03 1.33
N TRP A 769 -19.28 -33.01 2.03
CA TRP A 769 -19.99 -31.87 1.47
C TRP A 769 -19.58 -30.59 2.18
N ASP A 770 -19.68 -29.47 1.48
CA ASP A 770 -19.21 -28.15 1.90
C ASP A 770 -20.05 -27.12 1.16
N ASP A 771 -20.87 -26.35 1.89
CA ASP A 771 -21.72 -25.32 1.28
C ASP A 771 -20.93 -24.04 0.96
N GLY A 772 -19.73 -23.89 1.51
CA GLY A 772 -18.99 -22.63 1.52
C GLY A 772 -19.54 -21.58 2.51
N LYS A 773 -19.02 -20.36 2.40
CA LYS A 773 -19.43 -19.19 3.18
C LYS A 773 -20.52 -18.40 2.43
N HIS A 774 -21.58 -18.03 3.14
CA HIS A 774 -22.70 -17.22 2.64
C HIS A 774 -22.91 -15.97 3.49
N ALA A 775 -23.80 -15.06 3.09
CA ALA A 775 -24.09 -13.86 3.88
C ALA A 775 -24.78 -14.21 5.21
N ASP A 776 -25.95 -14.86 5.14
CA ASP A 776 -26.76 -15.28 6.29
C ASP A 776 -27.56 -16.55 5.96
N ILE A 777 -28.04 -17.27 6.98
CA ILE A 777 -28.90 -18.45 6.83
C ILE A 777 -30.36 -18.00 6.89
N ARG A 778 -31.17 -18.36 5.88
CA ARG A 778 -32.61 -18.03 5.82
C ARG A 778 -33.49 -19.14 6.35
N GLN A 779 -33.17 -20.39 6.00
CA GLN A 779 -33.95 -21.56 6.39
C GLN A 779 -33.06 -22.78 6.65
N ILE A 780 -33.42 -23.57 7.66
CA ILE A 780 -32.83 -24.88 7.96
C ILE A 780 -33.96 -25.92 7.95
N VAL A 781 -33.77 -27.03 7.26
CA VAL A 781 -34.70 -28.18 7.28
C VAL A 781 -33.96 -29.39 7.84
N VAL A 782 -34.52 -30.03 8.86
CA VAL A 782 -33.94 -31.20 9.52
C VAL A 782 -34.91 -32.38 9.39
N VAL A 783 -34.45 -33.50 8.84
CA VAL A 783 -35.20 -34.76 8.81
C VAL A 783 -34.61 -35.71 9.84
N SER A 784 -35.41 -36.08 10.84
CA SER A 784 -34.97 -36.86 11.99
C SER A 784 -35.86 -38.08 12.25
N GLY A 785 -35.23 -39.25 12.41
CA GLY A 785 -35.83 -40.49 12.88
C GLY A 785 -35.22 -40.90 14.22
N SER A 786 -34.68 -42.13 14.31
CA SER A 786 -33.81 -42.55 15.43
C SER A 786 -32.48 -41.79 15.48
N ALA A 787 -32.02 -41.31 14.31
CA ALA A 787 -30.89 -40.42 14.10
C ALA A 787 -31.25 -39.30 13.11
N ILE A 788 -30.32 -38.38 12.82
CA ILE A 788 -30.50 -37.35 11.79
C ILE A 788 -30.27 -37.97 10.40
N GLU A 789 -31.30 -38.03 9.58
CA GLU A 789 -31.28 -38.66 8.25
C GLU A 789 -30.77 -37.70 7.17
N SER A 790 -31.21 -36.44 7.24
CA SER A 790 -30.71 -35.35 6.41
C SER A 790 -30.87 -33.99 7.06
N VAL A 791 -30.05 -33.05 6.59
CA VAL A 791 -30.17 -31.62 6.87
C VAL A 791 -30.15 -30.86 5.54
N SER A 792 -30.81 -29.72 5.48
CA SER A 792 -30.76 -28.84 4.32
C SER A 792 -30.72 -27.38 4.75
N PHE A 793 -29.89 -26.59 4.08
CA PHE A 793 -29.64 -25.18 4.39
C PHE A 793 -29.99 -24.30 3.19
N THR A 794 -30.65 -23.17 3.43
CA THR A 794 -30.94 -22.16 2.42
C THR A 794 -30.31 -20.84 2.82
N TYR A 795 -29.41 -20.35 1.99
CA TYR A 795 -28.71 -19.09 2.18
C TYR A 795 -29.18 -18.09 1.11
N GLU A 796 -28.66 -18.20 -0.12
CA GLU A 796 -29.11 -17.46 -1.30
C GLU A 796 -29.40 -18.46 -2.43
N GLY A 797 -30.59 -18.38 -3.04
CA GLY A 797 -31.01 -19.32 -4.09
C GLY A 797 -31.56 -20.66 -3.55
N PRO A 798 -31.37 -21.78 -4.29
CA PRO A 798 -31.96 -23.08 -3.94
C PRO A 798 -31.30 -23.74 -2.72
N PRO A 799 -32.02 -24.64 -2.00
CA PRO A 799 -31.51 -25.28 -0.78
C PRO A 799 -30.41 -26.31 -1.07
N PHE A 800 -29.32 -26.24 -0.33
CA PHE A 800 -28.29 -27.27 -0.24
C PHE A 800 -28.82 -28.42 0.62
N ARG A 801 -28.69 -29.68 0.16
CA ARG A 801 -29.29 -30.86 0.82
C ARG A 801 -28.27 -31.96 1.05
N HIS A 802 -28.17 -32.44 2.29
CA HIS A 802 -27.15 -33.39 2.74
C HIS A 802 -27.78 -34.55 3.51
N GLY A 803 -27.49 -35.80 3.13
CA GLY A 803 -28.12 -37.00 3.69
C GLY A 803 -29.24 -37.59 2.81
N ARG A 804 -30.08 -38.46 3.38
CA ARG A 804 -31.16 -39.16 2.65
C ARG A 804 -32.54 -38.56 2.89
N THR A 805 -33.41 -38.67 1.89
CA THR A 805 -34.74 -38.03 1.85
C THR A 805 -35.92 -38.97 2.15
N HIS A 806 -35.67 -40.13 2.75
CA HIS A 806 -36.69 -41.17 2.97
C HIS A 806 -36.53 -41.82 4.36
N GLY A 807 -37.46 -41.55 5.28
CA GLY A 807 -37.51 -42.23 6.59
C GLY A 807 -38.22 -41.47 7.70
N GLY A 808 -37.87 -40.19 7.91
CA GLY A 808 -38.10 -39.51 9.19
C GLY A 808 -39.03 -38.30 9.18
N LYS A 809 -39.15 -37.65 10.34
CA LYS A 809 -39.95 -36.45 10.56
C LYS A 809 -39.19 -35.20 10.11
N THR A 810 -39.76 -34.47 9.15
CA THR A 810 -39.24 -33.17 8.69
C THR A 810 -39.64 -32.04 9.64
N ASN A 811 -38.67 -31.22 10.05
CA ASN A 811 -38.87 -29.99 10.81
C ASN A 811 -38.22 -28.82 10.05
N THR A 812 -38.92 -27.69 9.94
CA THR A 812 -38.44 -26.50 9.21
C THR A 812 -38.27 -25.32 10.16
N ILE A 813 -37.08 -24.71 10.13
CA ILE A 813 -36.69 -23.52 10.89
C ILE A 813 -36.59 -22.37 9.89
N ASN A 814 -37.41 -21.34 10.07
CA ASN A 814 -37.25 -20.06 9.38
C ASN A 814 -36.59 -19.08 10.35
N LEU A 815 -35.46 -18.49 9.92
CA LEU A 815 -34.76 -17.43 10.65
C LEU A 815 -35.22 -16.08 10.10
N ASP A 816 -35.48 -15.11 10.98
CA ASP A 816 -35.64 -13.72 10.56
C ASP A 816 -34.26 -13.12 10.25
N TRP A 817 -33.67 -13.52 9.12
CA TRP A 817 -32.27 -13.27 8.72
C TRP A 817 -31.82 -11.79 8.77
N LEU A 818 -32.75 -10.83 8.86
CA LEU A 818 -32.47 -9.40 9.05
C LEU A 818 -32.01 -9.06 10.48
N THR A 819 -32.43 -9.85 11.46
CA THR A 819 -32.25 -9.56 12.90
C THR A 819 -31.92 -10.79 13.74
N GLU A 820 -32.05 -11.98 13.17
CA GLU A 820 -31.85 -13.28 13.77
C GLU A 820 -30.71 -14.03 13.07
N VAL A 821 -29.58 -14.14 13.75
CA VAL A 821 -28.39 -14.87 13.28
C VAL A 821 -28.20 -16.13 14.11
N LEU A 822 -27.84 -17.23 13.44
CA LEU A 822 -27.50 -18.47 14.13
C LEU A 822 -26.15 -18.32 14.83
N ILE A 823 -26.10 -18.55 16.15
CA ILE A 823 -24.90 -18.36 16.98
C ILE A 823 -24.32 -19.68 17.48
N SER A 824 -25.10 -20.77 17.59
CA SER A 824 -24.58 -22.07 18.03
C SER A 824 -25.37 -23.27 17.47
N VAL A 825 -24.72 -24.43 17.48
CA VAL A 825 -25.33 -25.74 17.23
C VAL A 825 -24.79 -26.72 18.27
N SER A 826 -25.67 -27.53 18.82
CA SER A 826 -25.32 -28.62 19.74
C SER A 826 -26.10 -29.88 19.41
N GLY A 827 -25.71 -31.02 19.97
CA GLY A 827 -26.32 -32.30 19.63
C GLY A 827 -25.65 -33.48 20.30
N TYR A 828 -26.02 -34.69 19.90
CA TYR A 828 -25.43 -35.94 20.40
C TYR A 828 -24.98 -36.82 19.23
N ILE A 829 -23.84 -37.50 19.43
CA ILE A 829 -23.26 -38.47 18.49
C ILE A 829 -23.12 -39.86 19.12
N VAL A 830 -23.38 -40.89 18.32
CA VAL A 830 -23.17 -42.30 18.65
C VAL A 830 -22.18 -42.92 17.66
N ASN A 831 -21.37 -43.89 18.11
CA ASN A 831 -20.47 -44.65 17.28
C ASN A 831 -21.07 -46.02 16.96
N ASP A 832 -21.87 -46.10 15.91
CA ASP A 832 -22.53 -47.33 15.46
C ASP A 832 -21.70 -48.03 14.38
N PHE A 833 -21.37 -49.30 14.61
CA PHE A 833 -20.68 -50.20 13.65
C PHE A 833 -19.41 -49.63 12.99
N GLY A 834 -18.69 -48.75 13.70
CA GLY A 834 -17.46 -48.12 13.20
C GLY A 834 -17.66 -46.79 12.45
N SER A 835 -18.89 -46.28 12.40
CA SER A 835 -19.23 -44.94 11.91
C SER A 835 -19.78 -44.05 13.03
N THR A 836 -19.34 -42.80 13.09
CA THR A 836 -19.96 -41.78 13.95
C THR A 836 -21.22 -41.26 13.26
N VAL A 837 -22.34 -41.22 13.98
CA VAL A 837 -23.64 -40.77 13.48
C VAL A 837 -24.20 -39.70 14.42
N ILE A 838 -24.75 -38.62 13.85
CA ILE A 838 -25.43 -37.57 14.61
C ILE A 838 -26.85 -38.05 14.94
N HIS A 839 -27.11 -38.25 16.23
CA HIS A 839 -28.41 -38.70 16.75
C HIS A 839 -29.38 -37.54 16.99
N SER A 840 -28.87 -36.35 17.33
CA SER A 840 -29.68 -35.15 17.49
C SER A 840 -28.96 -33.85 17.16
N LEU A 841 -29.76 -32.82 16.85
CA LEU A 841 -29.32 -31.45 16.60
C LEU A 841 -30.22 -30.43 17.30
N THR A 842 -29.61 -29.38 17.84
CA THR A 842 -30.24 -28.21 18.44
C THR A 842 -29.53 -26.97 17.90
N PHE A 843 -30.28 -26.02 17.37
CA PHE A 843 -29.78 -24.79 16.73
C PHE A 843 -30.13 -23.58 17.60
N GLN A 844 -29.16 -22.73 17.93
CA GLN A 844 -29.35 -21.54 18.76
C GLN A 844 -29.08 -20.28 17.94
N SER A 845 -30.01 -19.33 17.95
CA SER A 845 -29.84 -17.98 17.42
C SER A 845 -29.60 -16.96 18.54
N ASN A 846 -29.23 -15.73 18.16
CA ASN A 846 -29.21 -14.58 19.06
C ASN A 846 -30.60 -14.22 19.66
N LYS A 847 -31.69 -14.87 19.21
CA LYS A 847 -33.06 -14.63 19.70
C LYS A 847 -33.71 -15.83 20.40
N ARG A 848 -33.43 -17.07 19.97
CA ARG A 848 -34.17 -18.28 20.42
C ARG A 848 -33.39 -19.57 20.12
N THR A 849 -33.87 -20.68 20.68
CA THR A 849 -33.32 -22.02 20.45
C THR A 849 -34.35 -22.91 19.74
N TYR A 850 -33.89 -23.75 18.82
CA TYR A 850 -34.69 -24.65 18.00
C TYR A 850 -34.20 -26.10 18.15
N GLY A 851 -35.10 -27.02 18.48
CA GLY A 851 -34.78 -28.43 18.75
C GLY A 851 -35.00 -28.77 20.23
N PRO A 852 -34.45 -29.90 20.72
CA PRO A 852 -33.68 -30.90 19.97
C PRO A 852 -34.51 -31.62 18.91
N PHE A 853 -33.91 -31.88 17.76
CA PHE A 853 -34.43 -32.77 16.72
C PHE A 853 -33.67 -34.10 16.79
N GLY A 854 -34.35 -35.25 16.66
CA GLY A 854 -33.73 -36.57 16.82
C GLY A 854 -33.75 -37.08 18.27
N THR A 855 -32.75 -37.88 18.66
CA THR A 855 -32.63 -38.47 20.02
C THR A 855 -31.39 -37.97 20.76
N GLU A 856 -31.53 -37.63 22.05
CA GLU A 856 -30.42 -37.16 22.91
C GLU A 856 -29.65 -38.34 23.51
N THR A 857 -29.19 -39.25 22.66
CA THR A 857 -28.45 -40.46 23.04
C THR A 857 -27.01 -40.39 22.52
N GLY A 858 -26.04 -40.80 23.35
CA GLY A 858 -24.62 -40.80 22.99
C GLY A 858 -23.80 -39.70 23.67
N ARG A 859 -22.70 -39.30 23.02
CA ARG A 859 -21.79 -38.24 23.49
C ARG A 859 -22.27 -36.87 22.99
N LYS A 860 -22.47 -35.93 23.90
CA LYS A 860 -22.84 -34.54 23.56
C LYS A 860 -21.72 -33.80 22.84
N PHE A 861 -22.07 -32.94 21.88
CA PHE A 861 -21.20 -31.95 21.24
C PHE A 861 -21.87 -30.57 21.18
N SER A 862 -21.07 -29.51 21.04
CA SER A 862 -21.53 -28.14 20.82
C SER A 862 -20.44 -27.28 20.16
N PHE A 863 -20.85 -26.35 19.30
CA PHE A 863 -20.01 -25.33 18.69
C PHE A 863 -20.86 -24.08 18.40
N PRO A 864 -20.28 -22.86 18.27
CA PRO A 864 -18.87 -22.52 18.30
C PRO A 864 -18.29 -22.45 19.71
N ALA A 865 -16.96 -22.44 19.79
CA ALA A 865 -16.20 -22.16 21.00
C ALA A 865 -15.82 -20.67 21.12
N THR A 866 -16.34 -19.82 20.23
CA THR A 866 -15.97 -18.40 20.06
C THR A 866 -17.18 -17.64 19.52
N GLY A 867 -17.53 -16.48 20.11
CA GLY A 867 -18.76 -15.72 19.81
C GLY A 867 -18.85 -15.11 18.40
N GLY A 868 -19.11 -15.93 17.39
CA GLY A 868 -19.37 -15.52 16.00
C GLY A 868 -20.77 -15.93 15.53
N LYS A 869 -21.20 -15.43 14.37
CA LYS A 869 -22.39 -15.95 13.67
C LYS A 869 -21.99 -17.08 12.73
N ILE A 870 -22.86 -18.08 12.59
CA ILE A 870 -22.70 -19.18 11.65
C ILE A 870 -23.21 -18.72 10.29
N ILE A 871 -22.34 -18.82 9.28
CA ILE A 871 -22.54 -18.32 7.92
C ILE A 871 -22.49 -19.41 6.84
N GLY A 872 -22.41 -20.68 7.23
CA GLY A 872 -22.28 -21.81 6.32
C GLY A 872 -22.03 -23.11 7.07
N PHE A 873 -22.21 -24.23 6.40
CA PHE A 873 -22.00 -25.56 6.97
C PHE A 873 -21.16 -26.45 6.04
N TYR A 874 -20.47 -27.41 6.65
CA TYR A 874 -19.73 -28.48 5.99
C TYR A 874 -19.83 -29.78 6.79
N GLY A 875 -19.56 -30.93 6.18
CA GLY A 875 -19.66 -32.20 6.90
C GLY A 875 -19.51 -33.44 6.03
N SER A 876 -20.06 -34.55 6.52
CA SER A 876 -20.15 -35.81 5.77
C SER A 876 -21.50 -36.50 6.01
N SER A 877 -21.99 -37.19 4.99
CA SER A 877 -23.28 -37.88 5.04
C SER A 877 -23.27 -39.16 4.21
N GLY A 878 -23.64 -40.27 4.84
CA GLY A 878 -23.73 -41.60 4.23
C GLY A 878 -25.17 -42.09 4.12
N SER A 879 -25.54 -43.05 4.97
CA SER A 879 -26.95 -43.41 5.19
C SER A 879 -27.68 -42.41 6.08
N HIS A 880 -26.94 -41.72 6.96
CA HIS A 880 -27.37 -40.69 7.90
C HIS A 880 -26.37 -39.52 7.87
N LEU A 881 -26.62 -38.48 8.66
CA LEU A 881 -25.65 -37.41 8.91
C LEU A 881 -24.53 -37.92 9.83
N GLU A 882 -23.31 -37.98 9.32
CA GLU A 882 -22.14 -38.57 10.02
C GLU A 882 -21.33 -37.50 10.75
N SER A 883 -21.19 -36.32 10.15
CA SER A 883 -20.51 -35.17 10.75
C SER A 883 -21.10 -33.85 10.28
N LEU A 884 -21.03 -32.83 11.15
CA LEU A 884 -21.49 -31.48 10.90
C LEU A 884 -20.51 -30.49 11.55
N GLY A 885 -20.04 -29.53 10.77
CA GLY A 885 -19.25 -28.37 11.18
C GLY A 885 -19.79 -27.10 10.53
N ALA A 886 -19.37 -25.95 11.03
CA ALA A 886 -19.88 -24.65 10.62
C ALA A 886 -18.76 -23.68 10.24
N TYR A 887 -19.00 -22.87 9.21
CA TYR A 887 -18.24 -21.65 8.99
C TYR A 887 -18.73 -20.57 9.94
N LEU A 888 -17.78 -19.98 10.63
CA LEU A 888 -18.01 -18.85 11.52
C LEU A 888 -17.52 -17.58 10.84
N GLU A 889 -18.34 -16.54 10.92
CA GLU A 889 -17.90 -15.16 10.80
C GLU A 889 -17.87 -14.59 12.22
N PRO A 890 -16.81 -13.88 12.63
CA PRO A 890 -16.93 -12.99 13.78
C PRO A 890 -18.12 -12.07 13.50
N ILE A 891 -19.11 -11.99 14.40
CA ILE A 891 -20.12 -10.94 14.23
C ILE A 891 -19.33 -9.64 14.24
N SER A 892 -19.39 -8.87 13.15
CA SER A 892 -18.39 -7.84 12.84
C SER A 892 -18.60 -6.60 13.69
N HIS A 893 -18.31 -6.79 14.97
CA HIS A 893 -18.32 -5.89 16.11
C HIS A 893 -17.76 -6.62 17.35
N LEU A 894 -16.50 -7.04 17.25
CA LEU A 894 -15.55 -6.79 18.33
C LEU A 894 -14.74 -5.54 17.96
N TYR A 895 -15.48 -4.42 17.81
CA TYR A 895 -14.91 -3.09 17.56
C TYR A 895 -14.09 -2.63 18.77
N PRO A 896 -13.07 -1.78 18.54
CA PRO A 896 -11.83 -1.86 19.29
C PRO A 896 -12.09 -1.74 20.78
N ILE A 897 -11.65 -2.74 21.54
CA ILE A 897 -11.75 -2.72 22.99
C ILE A 897 -11.00 -1.48 23.47
N LYS A 898 -11.76 -0.45 23.87
CA LYS A 898 -11.19 0.85 24.19
C LYS A 898 -10.56 0.75 25.58
N CYS A 899 -9.24 0.92 25.60
CA CYS A 899 -8.45 1.08 26.81
C CYS A 899 -8.50 2.56 27.21
N VAL A 900 -8.92 2.85 28.43
CA VAL A 900 -9.07 4.23 28.93
C VAL A 900 -8.51 4.32 30.35
N GLY A 901 -7.56 5.23 30.55
CA GLY A 901 -6.74 5.34 31.76
C GLY A 901 -5.31 4.80 31.52
N PRO A 902 -4.56 4.42 32.59
CA PRO A 902 -4.99 4.44 33.98
C PRO A 902 -5.02 5.85 34.57
N PHE A 903 -6.01 6.13 35.42
CA PHE A 903 -6.15 7.38 36.17
C PHE A 903 -5.58 7.17 37.57
N GLY A 904 -4.68 8.05 38.02
CA GLY A 904 -4.01 7.94 39.31
C GLY A 904 -2.53 8.33 39.25
N GLY A 905 -1.75 7.85 40.21
CA GLY A 905 -0.33 8.13 40.35
C GLY A 905 0.60 7.26 39.51
N GLN A 906 1.88 7.62 39.52
CA GLN A 906 2.96 6.91 38.83
C GLN A 906 3.71 5.92 39.74
N GLY A 907 3.26 5.73 40.98
CA GLY A 907 3.78 4.72 41.90
C GLY A 907 3.33 3.30 41.53
N GLY A 908 3.70 2.33 42.36
CA GLY A 908 3.31 0.93 42.18
C GLY A 908 3.91 0.22 40.96
N LEU A 909 3.73 -1.10 40.94
CA LEU A 909 3.96 -1.96 39.78
C LEU A 909 2.74 -1.93 38.86
N SER A 910 2.96 -1.97 37.55
CA SER A 910 1.88 -2.05 36.56
C SER A 910 1.26 -3.44 36.52
N TRP A 911 -0.07 -3.50 36.41
CA TRP A 911 -0.85 -4.73 36.28
C TRP A 911 -1.91 -4.60 35.19
N ASP A 912 -2.34 -5.73 34.63
CA ASP A 912 -3.37 -5.82 33.60
C ASP A 912 -4.06 -7.19 33.75
N ASP A 913 -5.37 -7.20 34.02
CA ASP A 913 -6.13 -8.45 34.17
C ASP A 913 -6.47 -9.10 32.83
N GLY A 914 -6.39 -8.35 31.73
CA GLY A 914 -6.90 -8.75 30.43
C GLY A 914 -8.35 -8.34 30.18
N LYS A 915 -9.02 -9.10 29.32
CA LYS A 915 -10.30 -8.75 28.68
C LYS A 915 -11.22 -9.95 28.71
N PHE A 916 -12.44 -9.76 29.20
CA PHE A 916 -13.38 -10.83 29.51
C PHE A 916 -14.76 -10.56 28.86
N ASN A 917 -15.74 -11.44 29.07
CA ASN A 917 -17.12 -11.23 28.58
C ASN A 917 -17.87 -10.19 29.46
N GLY A 918 -17.47 -10.04 30.72
CA GLY A 918 -17.97 -9.00 31.63
C GLY A 918 -17.53 -9.19 33.08
N VAL A 919 -17.85 -8.21 33.92
CA VAL A 919 -17.56 -8.22 35.36
C VAL A 919 -18.76 -8.78 36.12
N LYS A 920 -18.52 -9.76 37.00
CA LYS A 920 -19.52 -10.37 37.89
C LYS A 920 -19.47 -9.78 39.30
N LYS A 921 -18.27 -9.62 39.87
CA LYS A 921 -18.06 -9.07 41.22
C LYS A 921 -16.84 -8.14 41.27
N ILE A 922 -16.86 -7.23 42.24
CA ILE A 922 -15.71 -6.40 42.63
C ILE A 922 -15.51 -6.58 44.13
N LYS A 923 -14.26 -6.82 44.56
CA LYS A 923 -13.87 -6.88 45.96
C LYS A 923 -12.84 -5.78 46.22
N MET A 924 -13.07 -4.96 47.23
CA MET A 924 -12.21 -3.83 47.61
C MET A 924 -11.87 -3.92 49.09
N MET A 925 -10.65 -3.50 49.45
CA MET A 925 -10.25 -3.30 50.84
C MET A 925 -9.94 -1.83 51.07
N LEU A 926 -10.62 -1.24 52.05
CA LEU A 926 -10.63 0.20 52.30
C LEU A 926 -10.11 0.51 53.71
N GLU A 927 -9.34 1.60 53.81
CA GLU A 927 -9.03 2.31 55.05
C GLU A 927 -9.32 3.80 54.83
N ASP A 928 -8.29 4.66 54.76
CA ASP A 928 -8.43 6.08 54.37
C ASP A 928 -8.43 6.29 52.84
N ASP A 929 -7.75 5.39 52.11
CA ASP A 929 -7.65 5.33 50.64
C ASP A 929 -8.06 3.90 50.16
N VAL A 930 -8.06 3.64 48.84
CA VAL A 930 -8.31 2.29 48.29
C VAL A 930 -7.02 1.46 48.39
N ASN A 931 -6.90 0.62 49.43
CA ASN A 931 -5.68 -0.17 49.67
C ASN A 931 -5.53 -1.34 48.69
N CYS A 932 -6.61 -2.04 48.33
CA CYS A 932 -6.56 -3.15 47.38
C CYS A 932 -7.88 -3.36 46.64
N ILE A 933 -7.81 -3.85 45.39
CA ILE A 933 -8.97 -4.23 44.58
C ILE A 933 -8.74 -5.55 43.83
N SER A 934 -9.80 -6.35 43.66
CA SER A 934 -9.84 -7.51 42.77
C SER A 934 -11.22 -7.72 42.16
N PHE A 935 -11.28 -8.47 41.06
CA PHE A 935 -12.46 -8.60 40.22
C PHE A 935 -12.77 -10.08 39.93
N GLU A 936 -14.05 -10.44 39.92
CA GLU A 936 -14.52 -11.70 39.32
C GLU A 936 -15.07 -11.39 37.94
N TYR A 937 -14.53 -12.05 36.92
CA TYR A 937 -14.91 -11.92 35.52
C TYR A 937 -15.64 -13.16 35.01
N ASP A 938 -16.37 -12.99 33.91
CA ASP A 938 -16.89 -14.07 33.08
C ASP A 938 -15.96 -14.31 31.89
N ASP A 939 -15.30 -15.47 31.82
CA ASP A 939 -14.54 -15.91 30.64
C ASP A 939 -15.30 -17.05 29.96
N ASN A 940 -16.03 -16.72 28.89
CA ASN A 940 -16.82 -17.66 28.10
C ASN A 940 -17.76 -18.58 28.92
N GLY A 941 -18.28 -18.07 30.04
CA GLY A 941 -19.17 -18.77 30.97
C GLY A 941 -18.49 -19.33 32.23
N GLU A 942 -17.15 -19.37 32.30
CA GLU A 942 -16.43 -19.68 33.53
C GLU A 942 -16.22 -18.42 34.40
N SER A 943 -16.22 -18.58 35.73
CA SER A 943 -15.91 -17.48 36.66
C SER A 943 -14.43 -17.50 37.01
N ILE A 944 -13.71 -16.42 36.69
CA ILE A 944 -12.27 -16.26 36.95
C ILE A 944 -12.05 -15.05 37.85
N TRP A 945 -11.24 -15.19 38.90
CA TRP A 945 -10.80 -14.07 39.74
C TRP A 945 -9.47 -13.51 39.26
N SER A 946 -9.34 -12.18 39.30
CA SER A 946 -8.07 -11.48 39.15
C SER A 946 -7.12 -11.78 40.30
N SER A 947 -5.85 -11.37 40.14
CA SER A 947 -4.98 -11.16 41.29
C SER A 947 -5.49 -9.98 42.14
N ALA A 948 -5.03 -9.91 43.40
CA ALA A 948 -5.29 -8.78 44.28
C ALA A 948 -4.31 -7.64 43.97
N HIS A 949 -4.84 -6.45 43.69
CA HIS A 949 -4.07 -5.29 43.27
C HIS A 949 -3.94 -4.28 44.40
N GLY A 950 -2.88 -4.42 45.19
CA GLY A 950 -2.60 -3.64 46.40
C GLY A 950 -2.27 -4.56 47.59
N ASN A 951 -2.27 -4.04 48.81
CA ASN A 951 -1.99 -4.86 50.00
C ASN A 951 -3.26 -5.44 50.63
N GLU A 952 -3.23 -6.71 51.04
CA GLU A 952 -4.39 -7.43 51.62
C GLU A 952 -4.57 -7.21 53.14
N ASP A 953 -3.66 -6.47 53.80
CA ASP A 953 -3.65 -6.26 55.26
C ASP A 953 -4.75 -5.32 55.81
N GLY A 954 -5.71 -4.88 54.98
CA GLY A 954 -6.69 -3.84 55.30
C GLY A 954 -7.90 -4.30 56.14
N SER A 955 -8.39 -3.43 57.02
CA SER A 955 -9.41 -3.80 58.01
C SER A 955 -10.87 -3.94 57.52
N SER A 956 -11.23 -3.44 56.32
CA SER A 956 -12.63 -3.47 55.84
C SER A 956 -12.80 -3.95 54.38
N ILE A 957 -13.44 -5.12 54.21
CA ILE A 957 -13.72 -5.71 52.89
C ILE A 957 -15.11 -5.28 52.40
N HIS A 958 -15.15 -4.66 51.22
CA HIS A 958 -16.36 -4.26 50.52
C HIS A 958 -16.52 -5.11 49.25
N THR A 959 -17.70 -5.73 49.06
CA THR A 959 -17.98 -6.58 47.90
C THR A 959 -19.20 -6.08 47.13
N VAL A 960 -19.01 -5.78 45.84
CA VAL A 960 -20.06 -5.42 44.89
C VAL A 960 -20.44 -6.66 44.08
N ASN A 961 -21.71 -7.01 44.08
CA ASN A 961 -22.26 -8.11 43.28
C ASN A 961 -23.16 -7.55 42.18
N LEU A 962 -22.85 -7.87 40.92
CA LEU A 962 -23.64 -7.51 39.74
C LEU A 962 -24.53 -8.69 39.35
N ASN A 963 -25.78 -8.42 38.99
CA ASN A 963 -26.71 -9.42 38.47
C ASN A 963 -26.40 -9.77 36.99
N TYR A 964 -25.20 -10.28 36.73
CA TYR A 964 -24.72 -10.69 35.41
C TYR A 964 -25.57 -11.84 34.82
N PRO A 965 -25.91 -11.84 33.51
CA PRO A 965 -25.50 -10.89 32.48
C PRO A 965 -26.39 -9.64 32.36
N HIS A 966 -27.48 -9.55 33.13
CA HIS A 966 -28.48 -8.47 32.99
C HIS A 966 -28.10 -7.15 33.69
N GLU A 967 -27.09 -7.17 34.53
CA GLU A 967 -26.45 -5.99 35.11
C GLU A 967 -24.95 -6.02 34.80
N PHE A 968 -24.46 -4.95 34.18
CA PHE A 968 -23.05 -4.79 33.81
C PHE A 968 -22.61 -3.35 34.03
N LEU A 969 -21.31 -3.16 34.26
CA LEU A 969 -20.70 -1.85 34.47
C LEU A 969 -20.63 -1.05 33.17
N ILE A 970 -20.86 0.26 33.24
CA ILE A 970 -20.81 1.21 32.11
C ILE A 970 -19.88 2.41 32.38
N SER A 971 -19.60 2.73 33.65
CA SER A 971 -18.60 3.74 34.00
C SER A 971 -17.94 3.47 35.35
N VAL A 972 -16.77 4.09 35.55
CA VAL A 972 -16.13 4.24 36.86
C VAL A 972 -15.69 5.69 37.04
N SER A 973 -15.82 6.20 38.26
CA SER A 973 -15.40 7.55 38.65
C SER A 973 -14.80 7.50 40.05
N GLY A 974 -14.16 8.57 40.49
CA GLY A 974 -13.51 8.58 41.80
C GLY A 974 -12.71 9.85 42.04
N TYR A 975 -11.95 9.85 43.14
CA TYR A 975 -11.03 10.92 43.47
C TYR A 975 -9.62 10.37 43.67
N ILE A 976 -8.65 11.07 43.10
CA ILE A 976 -7.21 10.85 43.29
C ILE A 976 -6.73 11.86 44.32
N ARG A 977 -5.91 11.44 45.28
CA ARG A 977 -5.40 12.32 46.34
C ARG A 977 -4.70 13.57 45.78
N HIS A 978 -4.69 14.70 46.51
CA HIS A 978 -4.21 16.00 46.00
C HIS A 978 -2.74 16.03 45.55
N ASP A 979 -1.90 15.13 46.07
CA ASP A 979 -0.51 14.88 45.66
C ASP A 979 -0.40 14.01 44.40
N CYS A 980 -1.53 13.63 43.80
CA CYS A 980 -1.67 12.75 42.64
C CYS A 980 -1.01 11.37 42.82
N SER A 981 -0.85 10.86 44.04
CA SER A 981 -0.11 9.62 44.29
C SER A 981 -0.96 8.34 44.23
N VAL A 982 -2.20 8.37 44.75
CA VAL A 982 -3.05 7.19 44.94
C VAL A 982 -4.54 7.49 44.73
N ILE A 983 -5.33 6.45 44.44
CA ILE A 983 -6.79 6.52 44.38
C ILE A 983 -7.38 6.53 45.80
N GLN A 984 -8.05 7.62 46.14
CA GLN A 984 -8.65 7.87 47.45
C GLN A 984 -10.13 7.43 47.50
N SER A 985 -10.83 7.41 46.36
CA SER A 985 -12.15 6.77 46.24
C SER A 985 -12.51 6.27 44.85
N LEU A 986 -13.44 5.31 44.80
CA LEU A 986 -14.05 4.77 43.58
C LEU A 986 -15.58 4.73 43.69
N THR A 987 -16.26 5.01 42.58
CA THR A 987 -17.69 4.83 42.37
C THR A 987 -17.93 4.20 41.00
N PHE A 988 -18.60 3.06 40.99
CA PHE A 988 -18.96 2.34 39.77
C PHE A 988 -20.40 2.66 39.36
N GLU A 989 -20.67 2.61 38.07
CA GLU A 989 -22.00 2.82 37.49
C GLU A 989 -22.34 1.60 36.64
N SER A 990 -23.46 0.93 36.94
CA SER A 990 -24.02 -0.13 36.09
C SER A 990 -25.14 0.41 35.22
N ASN A 991 -25.56 -0.36 34.21
CA ASN A 991 -26.75 -0.05 33.41
C ASN A 991 -28.07 0.05 34.21
N LYS A 992 -28.05 -0.26 35.52
CA LYS A 992 -29.20 -0.22 36.42
C LYS A 992 -29.07 0.73 37.62
N ARG A 993 -27.85 0.93 38.15
CA ARG A 993 -27.64 1.69 39.40
C ARG A 993 -26.21 2.20 39.58
N ARG A 994 -26.05 3.23 40.41
CA ARG A 994 -24.77 3.71 40.94
C ARG A 994 -24.35 2.88 42.16
N LEU A 995 -23.06 2.60 42.30
CA LEU A 995 -22.46 1.68 43.27
C LEU A 995 -21.23 2.34 43.91
N GLY A 996 -21.37 2.79 45.16
CA GLY A 996 -20.38 3.62 45.87
C GLY A 996 -20.98 4.95 46.33
N PRO A 997 -20.16 5.94 46.73
CA PRO A 997 -18.69 5.92 46.72
C PRO A 997 -18.09 4.95 47.74
N PHE A 998 -16.89 4.46 47.41
CA PHE A 998 -16.04 3.61 48.24
C PHE A 998 -14.73 4.36 48.51
N GLY A 999 -14.42 4.65 49.78
CA GLY A 999 -13.32 5.52 50.16
C GLY A 999 -13.77 6.98 50.36
N LYS A 1000 -12.83 7.92 50.34
CA LYS A 1000 -13.07 9.34 50.63
C LYS A 1000 -13.19 10.19 49.36
N GLU A 1001 -14.24 11.00 49.23
CA GLU A 1001 -14.42 11.92 48.10
C GLU A 1001 -13.65 13.24 48.34
N ALA A 1002 -12.32 13.16 48.31
CA ALA A 1002 -11.41 14.31 48.43
C ALA A 1002 -10.25 14.19 47.43
N GLY A 1003 -9.73 15.32 46.95
CA GLY A 1003 -8.70 15.35 45.91
C GLY A 1003 -9.22 15.74 44.53
N ASN A 1004 -8.54 15.26 43.49
CA ASN A 1004 -8.83 15.51 42.08
C ASN A 1004 -9.81 14.47 41.54
N PHE A 1005 -10.99 14.91 41.09
CA PHE A 1005 -12.00 14.03 40.51
C PHE A 1005 -11.57 13.46 39.14
N PHE A 1006 -11.93 12.19 38.88
CA PHE A 1006 -11.83 11.58 37.55
C PHE A 1006 -13.11 10.79 37.21
N ARG A 1007 -13.42 10.70 35.91
CA ARG A 1007 -14.47 9.81 35.37
C ARG A 1007 -13.97 9.14 34.11
N CYS A 1008 -14.19 7.84 34.05
CA CYS A 1008 -13.91 6.96 32.93
C CYS A 1008 -15.25 6.37 32.46
N ALA A 1009 -15.79 6.92 31.37
CA ALA A 1009 -17.07 6.52 30.80
C ALA A 1009 -16.97 6.53 29.27
N LEU A 1010 -17.63 5.57 28.61
CA LEU A 1010 -17.78 5.56 27.16
C LEU A 1010 -19.23 5.28 26.79
N THR A 1011 -19.84 6.18 26.04
CA THR A 1011 -21.23 6.08 25.60
C THR A 1011 -21.46 4.80 24.80
N CYS A 1012 -22.52 4.05 25.13
CA CYS A 1012 -22.85 2.76 24.53
C CYS A 1012 -21.76 1.67 24.67
N HIS A 1013 -20.94 1.71 25.73
CA HIS A 1013 -19.99 0.63 26.04
C HIS A 1013 -20.18 0.11 27.48
N LYS A 1014 -19.92 -1.18 27.68
CA LYS A 1014 -19.80 -1.84 28.99
C LYS A 1014 -18.34 -2.08 29.32
N ILE A 1015 -18.03 -2.16 30.61
CA ILE A 1015 -16.69 -2.47 31.11
C ILE A 1015 -16.50 -3.99 31.17
N ILE A 1016 -15.37 -4.47 30.64
CA ILE A 1016 -15.06 -5.89 30.47
C ILE A 1016 -13.69 -6.32 31.03
N GLY A 1017 -12.95 -5.41 31.65
CA GLY A 1017 -11.62 -5.67 32.19
C GLY A 1017 -11.01 -4.42 32.79
N PHE A 1018 -10.01 -4.60 33.66
CA PHE A 1018 -9.28 -3.51 34.30
C PHE A 1018 -7.77 -3.70 34.16
N HIS A 1019 -7.05 -2.59 34.18
CA HIS A 1019 -5.59 -2.53 34.24
C HIS A 1019 -5.18 -1.36 35.13
N GLY A 1020 -3.92 -1.25 35.55
CA GLY A 1020 -3.55 -0.18 36.48
C GLY A 1020 -2.14 -0.24 37.01
N ARG A 1021 -1.97 0.39 38.18
CA ARG A 1021 -0.74 0.38 38.97
C ARG A 1021 -1.09 0.20 40.45
N SER A 1022 -0.33 -0.60 41.18
CA SER A 1022 -0.52 -0.83 42.62
C SER A 1022 0.79 -1.14 43.34
N GLY A 1023 0.88 -0.68 44.58
CA GLY A 1023 1.99 -0.94 45.50
C GLY A 1023 1.43 -1.41 46.83
N ILE A 1024 1.63 -0.62 47.89
CA ILE A 1024 0.92 -0.80 49.16
C ILE A 1024 -0.57 -0.47 49.02
N GLN A 1025 -0.90 0.46 48.12
CA GLN A 1025 -2.24 0.95 47.83
C GLN A 1025 -2.51 0.90 46.32
N LEU A 1026 -3.73 1.23 45.90
CA LEU A 1026 -4.08 1.36 44.48
C LEU A 1026 -3.60 2.72 43.94
N ASP A 1027 -2.42 2.74 43.31
CA ASP A 1027 -1.84 3.94 42.72
C ASP A 1027 -2.69 4.47 41.55
N ALA A 1028 -3.10 3.61 40.61
CA ALA A 1028 -3.87 4.01 39.42
C ALA A 1028 -4.76 2.90 38.84
N LEU A 1029 -5.87 3.28 38.19
CA LEU A 1029 -6.86 2.37 37.61
C LEU A 1029 -7.31 2.81 36.21
N GLY A 1030 -7.29 1.88 35.26
CA GLY A 1030 -7.75 1.99 33.89
C GLY A 1030 -8.66 0.82 33.51
N VAL A 1031 -9.30 0.94 32.36
CA VAL A 1031 -10.52 0.18 32.04
C VAL A 1031 -10.54 -0.24 30.57
N TYR A 1032 -10.97 -1.48 30.32
CA TYR A 1032 -11.31 -1.99 29.00
C TYR A 1032 -12.81 -1.97 28.75
N PHE A 1033 -13.21 -1.42 27.61
CA PHE A 1033 -14.61 -1.26 27.20
C PHE A 1033 -14.96 -2.07 25.95
N GLU A 1034 -16.12 -2.74 25.96
CA GLU A 1034 -16.75 -3.37 24.80
C GLU A 1034 -18.06 -2.63 24.45
N PRO A 1035 -18.39 -2.38 23.17
CA PRO A 1035 -19.67 -1.78 22.80
C PRO A 1035 -20.88 -2.64 23.23
N ILE A 1036 -22.00 -1.98 23.53
CA ILE A 1036 -23.26 -2.63 23.92
C ILE A 1036 -24.16 -2.77 22.70
N TYR A 1037 -24.47 -4.01 22.33
CA TYR A 1037 -25.30 -4.32 21.15
C TYR A 1037 -26.80 -4.35 21.44
N ASP A 1038 -27.19 -4.71 22.66
CA ASP A 1038 -28.57 -4.59 23.13
C ASP A 1038 -28.75 -3.27 23.91
N LEU A 1039 -28.94 -2.19 23.17
CA LEU A 1039 -29.13 -0.85 23.73
C LEU A 1039 -30.48 -0.71 24.48
N HIS A 1040 -31.42 -1.65 24.34
CA HIS A 1040 -32.68 -1.63 25.10
C HIS A 1040 -32.45 -1.86 26.60
N LEU A 1041 -31.30 -2.44 26.98
CA LEU A 1041 -30.85 -2.68 28.35
C LEU A 1041 -30.24 -1.44 29.03
N LEU A 1042 -30.13 -0.32 28.33
CA LEU A 1042 -29.63 0.96 28.86
C LEU A 1042 -30.79 1.87 29.25
N LYS A 1043 -30.77 2.37 30.49
CA LYS A 1043 -31.72 3.38 30.96
C LYS A 1043 -31.47 4.76 30.34
N SER A 1044 -30.20 5.09 30.08
CA SER A 1044 -29.78 6.37 29.50
C SER A 1044 -28.59 6.18 28.57
N ILE A 1045 -28.44 7.12 27.62
CA ILE A 1045 -27.34 7.13 26.64
C ILE A 1045 -26.84 8.58 26.49
N GLY A 1046 -25.52 8.75 26.38
CA GLY A 1046 -24.85 10.06 26.33
C GLY A 1046 -24.13 10.41 27.64
N PRO A 1047 -23.76 11.69 27.87
CA PRO A 1047 -23.94 12.81 26.96
C PRO A 1047 -22.85 12.90 25.88
N PHE A 1048 -23.25 13.26 24.67
CA PHE A 1048 -22.35 13.53 23.54
C PHE A 1048 -21.93 15.00 23.56
N GLY A 1049 -20.62 15.26 23.44
CA GLY A 1049 -20.01 16.58 23.59
C GLY A 1049 -18.76 16.51 24.48
N LYS A 1050 -18.31 17.65 25.00
CA LYS A 1050 -17.15 17.73 25.89
C LYS A 1050 -17.60 17.54 27.35
N GLN A 1051 -16.93 16.65 28.10
CA GLN A 1051 -17.37 16.20 29.44
C GLN A 1051 -16.50 16.70 30.62
N ASP A 1052 -15.52 17.57 30.38
CA ASP A 1052 -14.57 18.10 31.37
C ASP A 1052 -14.78 19.59 31.72
N ARG A 1053 -15.77 20.25 31.10
CA ARG A 1053 -16.13 21.67 31.29
C ARG A 1053 -17.62 21.90 31.06
N GLY A 1054 -18.20 22.70 31.94
CA GLY A 1054 -19.65 22.92 32.03
C GLY A 1054 -20.17 22.34 33.36
N ASN A 1055 -21.27 22.90 33.87
CA ASN A 1055 -21.94 22.33 35.03
C ASN A 1055 -22.75 21.10 34.57
N PRO A 1056 -22.59 19.92 35.20
CA PRO A 1056 -23.40 18.76 34.89
C PRO A 1056 -24.84 18.98 35.35
N TRP A 1057 -25.80 18.52 34.54
CA TRP A 1057 -27.22 18.65 34.79
C TRP A 1057 -27.97 17.40 34.34
N ASP A 1058 -29.11 17.13 34.99
CA ASP A 1058 -29.99 15.99 34.71
C ASP A 1058 -31.42 16.38 35.12
N ASP A 1059 -32.37 16.36 34.18
CA ASP A 1059 -33.79 16.70 34.44
C ASP A 1059 -34.60 15.51 35.00
N GLY A 1060 -33.95 14.34 35.09
CA GLY A 1060 -34.48 13.08 35.59
C GLY A 1060 -35.47 12.41 34.65
N ASP A 1061 -36.05 11.31 35.14
CA ASP A 1061 -37.12 10.60 34.44
C ASP A 1061 -38.43 11.43 34.45
N SER A 1062 -39.23 11.24 33.41
CA SER A 1062 -40.59 11.79 33.28
C SER A 1062 -41.51 10.75 32.61
N THR A 1063 -42.79 11.05 32.39
CA THR A 1063 -43.66 10.20 31.55
C THR A 1063 -43.50 10.49 30.05
N GLY A 1064 -42.83 11.58 29.68
CA GLY A 1064 -42.40 11.85 28.31
C GLY A 1064 -42.13 13.34 28.01
N VAL A 1065 -41.58 13.61 26.84
CA VAL A 1065 -41.36 14.99 26.35
C VAL A 1065 -42.59 15.49 25.62
N ARG A 1066 -43.01 16.75 25.87
CA ARG A 1066 -44.09 17.44 25.15
C ARG A 1066 -43.57 18.51 24.18
N LYS A 1067 -42.54 19.25 24.59
CA LYS A 1067 -41.99 20.36 23.82
C LYS A 1067 -40.48 20.52 24.06
N ILE A 1068 -39.73 20.88 23.04
CA ILE A 1068 -38.33 21.31 23.16
C ILE A 1068 -38.20 22.71 22.57
N MET A 1069 -37.42 23.56 23.21
CA MET A 1069 -36.94 24.84 22.69
C MET A 1069 -35.41 24.83 22.67
N VAL A 1070 -34.83 25.06 21.49
CA VAL A 1070 -33.37 25.18 21.31
C VAL A 1070 -33.05 26.56 20.79
N LYS A 1071 -32.17 27.29 21.46
CA LYS A 1071 -31.57 28.53 20.99
C LYS A 1071 -30.21 28.27 20.37
N ALA A 1072 -29.94 28.88 19.23
CA ALA A 1072 -28.66 28.71 18.53
C ALA A 1072 -28.24 29.96 17.76
N GLY A 1073 -26.93 30.09 17.58
CA GLY A 1073 -26.30 31.01 16.63
C GLY A 1073 -25.26 30.25 15.81
N ASP A 1074 -23.98 30.60 15.98
CA ASP A 1074 -22.87 29.76 15.51
C ASP A 1074 -22.79 28.41 16.25
N VAL A 1075 -23.29 28.37 17.49
CA VAL A 1075 -23.30 27.23 18.43
C VAL A 1075 -24.73 26.96 18.91
N ILE A 1076 -24.95 25.88 19.68
CA ILE A 1076 -26.15 25.75 20.50
C ILE A 1076 -25.94 26.52 21.81
N ASP A 1077 -26.66 27.63 21.97
CA ASP A 1077 -26.57 28.49 23.15
C ASP A 1077 -27.29 27.88 24.34
N SER A 1078 -28.52 27.40 24.17
CA SER A 1078 -29.25 26.69 25.22
C SER A 1078 -30.37 25.76 24.73
N ILE A 1079 -30.73 24.81 25.58
CA ILE A 1079 -31.90 23.96 25.45
C ILE A 1079 -32.84 24.17 26.65
N THR A 1080 -34.14 24.01 26.43
CA THR A 1080 -35.18 23.99 27.48
C THR A 1080 -36.26 23.00 27.06
N VAL A 1081 -36.69 22.14 27.96
CA VAL A 1081 -37.61 21.03 27.66
C VAL A 1081 -38.86 21.13 28.54
N GLU A 1082 -40.02 20.86 27.95
CA GLU A 1082 -41.30 20.74 28.66
C GLU A 1082 -41.66 19.26 28.73
N TYR A 1083 -41.80 18.75 29.95
CA TYR A 1083 -42.05 17.36 30.26
C TYR A 1083 -43.51 17.12 30.65
N ASP A 1084 -43.98 15.93 30.36
CA ASP A 1084 -45.11 15.30 31.02
C ASP A 1084 -44.57 14.56 32.26
N LYS A 1085 -45.10 14.85 33.45
CA LYS A 1085 -44.88 14.04 34.67
C LYS A 1085 -46.26 13.64 35.20
N ASP A 1086 -46.62 12.38 34.95
CA ASP A 1086 -47.91 11.77 35.32
C ASP A 1086 -49.13 12.59 34.84
N GLY A 1087 -49.07 13.01 33.56
CA GLY A 1087 -50.11 13.82 32.92
C GLY A 1087 -50.07 15.31 33.25
N ARG A 1088 -49.15 15.78 34.10
CA ARG A 1088 -48.93 17.21 34.38
C ARG A 1088 -47.81 17.77 33.50
N VAL A 1089 -48.05 18.95 32.95
CA VAL A 1089 -47.04 19.70 32.19
C VAL A 1089 -46.07 20.38 33.16
N VAL A 1090 -44.78 20.10 33.04
CA VAL A 1090 -43.71 20.67 33.86
C VAL A 1090 -42.61 21.24 32.96
N GLN A 1091 -42.34 22.54 33.08
CA GLN A 1091 -41.24 23.17 32.37
C GLN A 1091 -39.91 22.87 33.09
N GLY A 1092 -38.96 22.27 32.38
CA GLY A 1092 -37.59 22.05 32.86
C GLY A 1092 -36.76 23.34 32.87
N PRO A 1093 -35.58 23.31 33.52
CA PRO A 1093 -34.64 24.43 33.51
C PRO A 1093 -34.13 24.76 32.10
N ARG A 1094 -33.52 25.94 31.96
CA ARG A 1094 -32.70 26.28 30.79
C ARG A 1094 -31.28 25.80 31.05
N HIS A 1095 -30.76 24.99 30.13
CA HIS A 1095 -29.38 24.49 30.16
C HIS A 1095 -28.58 25.19 29.06
N GLY A 1096 -27.59 25.99 29.46
CA GLY A 1096 -26.82 26.90 28.59
C GLY A 1096 -27.20 28.37 28.75
N GLY A 1097 -26.64 29.24 27.90
CA GLY A 1097 -26.76 30.70 27.99
C GLY A 1097 -27.98 31.32 27.30
N ASP A 1098 -28.09 32.64 27.42
CA ASP A 1098 -29.23 33.42 26.91
C ASP A 1098 -29.08 33.89 25.45
N GLY A 1099 -27.99 33.52 24.79
CA GLY A 1099 -27.66 33.88 23.42
C GLY A 1099 -28.55 33.24 22.34
N GLY A 1100 -27.95 33.08 21.17
CA GLY A 1100 -28.60 32.57 19.95
C GLY A 1100 -29.51 33.58 19.27
N TYR A 1101 -29.37 33.70 17.95
CA TYR A 1101 -30.24 34.53 17.09
C TYR A 1101 -31.31 33.69 16.35
N SER A 1102 -31.19 32.36 16.40
CA SER A 1102 -32.18 31.40 15.91
C SER A 1102 -32.83 30.66 17.08
N THR A 1103 -34.07 30.23 16.91
CA THR A 1103 -34.80 29.41 17.89
C THR A 1103 -35.61 28.34 17.17
N LEU A 1104 -35.33 27.07 17.48
CA LEU A 1104 -36.13 25.93 17.05
C LEU A 1104 -37.12 25.57 18.18
N GLU A 1105 -38.42 25.66 17.88
CA GLU A 1105 -39.50 25.25 18.79
C GLU A 1105 -40.15 23.96 18.25
N ILE A 1106 -39.94 22.86 18.96
CA ILE A 1106 -40.49 21.54 18.66
C ILE A 1106 -41.70 21.33 19.57
N LYS A 1107 -42.90 21.20 19.00
CA LYS A 1107 -44.12 20.80 19.73
C LYS A 1107 -44.54 19.43 19.24
N LEU A 1108 -44.49 18.44 20.12
CA LEU A 1108 -44.86 17.07 19.80
C LEU A 1108 -46.38 16.90 19.97
N ASN A 1109 -47.02 16.15 19.08
CA ASN A 1109 -48.42 15.74 19.21
C ASN A 1109 -48.61 14.65 20.30
N TYR A 1110 -48.25 14.99 21.53
CA TYR A 1110 -48.24 14.07 22.67
C TYR A 1110 -49.64 13.55 23.03
N PRO A 1111 -49.84 12.24 23.27
CA PRO A 1111 -48.82 11.19 23.40
C PRO A 1111 -48.54 10.40 22.11
N GLY A 1112 -49.22 10.69 21.00
CA GLY A 1112 -49.06 9.95 19.74
C GLY A 1112 -47.70 10.16 19.07
N GLU A 1113 -47.19 11.39 19.15
CA GLU A 1113 -45.85 11.74 18.74
C GLU A 1113 -44.91 11.85 19.94
N TYR A 1114 -43.74 11.23 19.85
CA TYR A 1114 -42.71 11.22 20.88
C TYR A 1114 -41.31 11.06 20.27
N LEU A 1115 -40.30 11.53 20.99
CA LEU A 1115 -38.90 11.51 20.53
C LEU A 1115 -38.27 10.12 20.64
N THR A 1116 -37.45 9.78 19.65
CA THR A 1116 -36.81 8.47 19.47
C THR A 1116 -35.29 8.56 19.33
N SER A 1117 -34.79 9.65 18.74
CA SER A 1117 -33.35 9.93 18.56
C SER A 1117 -33.08 11.43 18.41
N PHE A 1118 -31.80 11.81 18.49
CA PHE A 1118 -31.29 13.12 18.04
C PHE A 1118 -29.89 12.96 17.43
N SER A 1119 -29.42 13.97 16.73
CA SER A 1119 -28.07 14.04 16.17
C SER A 1119 -27.58 15.47 16.14
N GLY A 1120 -26.33 15.69 15.76
CA GLY A 1120 -25.76 17.02 15.73
C GLY A 1120 -24.28 17.01 15.43
N HIS A 1121 -23.65 18.17 15.56
CA HIS A 1121 -22.19 18.31 15.49
C HIS A 1121 -21.66 18.91 16.78
N PHE A 1122 -20.46 18.53 17.22
CA PHE A 1122 -19.73 19.22 18.28
C PHE A 1122 -18.32 19.58 17.80
N GLY A 1123 -17.80 20.73 18.22
CA GLY A 1123 -16.56 21.26 17.63
C GLY A 1123 -16.00 22.46 18.37
N SER A 1124 -14.77 22.85 18.02
CA SER A 1124 -14.10 23.99 18.63
C SER A 1124 -14.73 25.31 18.19
N TYR A 1125 -15.16 26.11 19.16
CA TYR A 1125 -15.61 27.49 19.03
C TYR A 1125 -14.93 28.34 20.10
N GLN A 1126 -14.24 29.40 19.70
CA GLN A 1126 -13.46 30.27 20.61
C GLN A 1126 -12.49 29.50 21.53
N GLY A 1127 -11.94 28.37 21.06
CA GLY A 1127 -11.03 27.50 21.83
C GLY A 1127 -11.70 26.52 22.78
N GLN A 1128 -13.03 26.45 22.82
CA GLN A 1128 -13.82 25.54 23.64
C GLN A 1128 -14.58 24.56 22.75
N ILE A 1129 -14.72 23.29 23.14
CA ILE A 1129 -15.50 22.32 22.36
C ILE A 1129 -16.92 22.31 22.91
N VAL A 1130 -17.89 22.64 22.06
CA VAL A 1130 -19.31 22.79 22.41
C VAL A 1130 -20.19 22.09 21.38
N VAL A 1131 -21.48 21.92 21.67
CA VAL A 1131 -22.47 21.48 20.68
C VAL A 1131 -22.70 22.61 19.67
N ARG A 1132 -22.50 22.29 18.38
CA ARG A 1132 -22.49 23.22 17.25
C ARG A 1132 -23.80 23.19 16.47
N SER A 1133 -24.40 22.01 16.31
CA SER A 1133 -25.77 21.85 15.80
C SER A 1133 -26.53 20.72 16.47
N LEU A 1134 -27.86 20.75 16.36
CA LEU A 1134 -28.78 19.70 16.81
C LEU A 1134 -29.91 19.46 15.80
N THR A 1135 -30.30 18.19 15.68
CA THR A 1135 -31.46 17.69 14.93
C THR A 1135 -32.16 16.65 15.79
N PHE A 1136 -33.48 16.74 15.96
CA PHE A 1136 -34.28 15.80 16.76
C PHE A 1136 -35.18 14.97 15.85
N GLN A 1137 -35.45 13.73 16.23
CA GLN A 1137 -36.32 12.81 15.51
C GLN A 1137 -37.38 12.24 16.44
N SER A 1138 -38.64 12.30 15.99
CA SER A 1138 -39.79 11.62 16.58
C SER A 1138 -40.11 10.32 15.84
N ASN A 1139 -41.07 9.56 16.36
CA ASN A 1139 -41.69 8.45 15.64
C ASN A 1139 -42.46 8.89 14.36
N GLU A 1140 -42.73 10.19 14.17
CA GLU A 1140 -43.46 10.71 13.01
C GLU A 1140 -42.57 11.52 12.03
N ARG A 1141 -41.59 12.29 12.52
CA ARG A 1141 -40.87 13.31 11.71
C ARG A 1141 -39.54 13.77 12.33
N ILE A 1142 -38.80 14.57 11.57
CA ILE A 1142 -37.49 15.12 11.94
C ILE A 1142 -37.59 16.65 12.09
N TYR A 1143 -36.86 17.21 13.06
CA TYR A 1143 -36.84 18.62 13.42
C TYR A 1143 -35.40 19.15 13.46
N GLY A 1144 -35.08 20.17 12.64
CA GLY A 1144 -33.74 20.72 12.49
C GLY A 1144 -33.15 20.46 11.09
N PRO A 1145 -31.83 20.63 10.89
CA PRO A 1145 -30.84 21.04 11.90
C PRO A 1145 -31.02 22.49 12.37
N VAL A 1146 -30.59 22.76 13.60
CA VAL A 1146 -30.44 24.11 14.16
C VAL A 1146 -29.00 24.30 14.64
N GLY A 1147 -28.41 25.49 14.46
CA GLY A 1147 -26.98 25.74 14.67
C GLY A 1147 -26.15 25.56 13.38
N GLN A 1148 -24.84 25.34 13.52
CA GLN A 1148 -23.91 25.12 12.40
C GLN A 1148 -23.35 23.69 12.39
N GLU A 1149 -23.44 23.01 11.26
CA GLU A 1149 -22.96 21.64 11.05
C GLU A 1149 -21.43 21.61 10.81
N ILE A 1150 -20.68 22.08 11.81
CA ILE A 1150 -19.22 22.22 11.78
C ILE A 1150 -18.63 21.49 12.98
N GLY A 1151 -17.74 20.52 12.72
CA GLY A 1151 -17.07 19.74 13.74
C GLY A 1151 -17.31 18.24 13.57
N ASN A 1152 -17.18 17.48 14.65
CA ASN A 1152 -17.44 16.05 14.67
C ASN A 1152 -18.96 15.81 14.73
N TYR A 1153 -19.49 15.08 13.75
CA TYR A 1153 -20.87 14.59 13.81
C TYR A 1153 -21.05 13.59 14.96
N PHE A 1154 -22.19 13.66 15.63
CA PHE A 1154 -22.66 12.63 16.56
C PHE A 1154 -24.11 12.25 16.22
N TYR A 1155 -24.39 10.96 16.29
CA TYR A 1155 -25.73 10.41 16.11
C TYR A 1155 -26.10 9.61 17.35
N PHE A 1156 -27.28 9.89 17.89
CA PHE A 1156 -27.85 9.15 19.00
C PHE A 1156 -28.67 7.98 18.42
N PRO A 1157 -28.35 6.72 18.74
CA PRO A 1157 -29.06 5.57 18.19
C PRO A 1157 -30.52 5.56 18.66
N SER A 1158 -31.47 5.43 17.73
CA SER A 1158 -32.86 5.13 18.05
C SER A 1158 -32.96 3.71 18.57
N ILE A 1159 -33.35 3.55 19.83
CA ILE A 1159 -33.48 2.24 20.50
C ILE A 1159 -34.93 1.74 20.54
N GLY A 1160 -35.80 2.25 19.66
CA GLY A 1160 -37.22 1.88 19.58
C GLY A 1160 -38.08 2.25 20.80
N LYS A 1161 -37.48 2.88 21.81
CA LYS A 1161 -38.13 3.36 23.05
C LYS A 1161 -38.32 4.88 23.01
N LYS A 1162 -39.35 5.35 23.73
CA LYS A 1162 -39.62 6.76 23.96
C LYS A 1162 -38.54 7.42 24.82
N MET A 1163 -38.05 8.58 24.40
CA MET A 1163 -37.24 9.46 25.25
C MET A 1163 -38.11 10.14 26.32
N VAL A 1164 -37.66 10.05 27.57
CA VAL A 1164 -38.40 10.54 28.76
C VAL A 1164 -37.62 11.54 29.61
N GLY A 1165 -36.37 11.84 29.29
CA GLY A 1165 -35.56 12.79 30.06
C GLY A 1165 -34.33 13.21 29.27
N PHE A 1166 -33.71 14.32 29.69
CA PHE A 1166 -32.43 14.78 29.14
C PHE A 1166 -31.43 15.05 30.27
N HIS A 1167 -30.15 14.86 29.98
CA HIS A 1167 -29.04 15.14 30.88
C HIS A 1167 -27.84 15.64 30.08
N GLY A 1168 -26.86 16.30 30.70
CA GLY A 1168 -25.76 16.89 29.94
C GLY A 1168 -24.76 17.69 30.75
N GLN A 1169 -24.03 18.56 30.05
CA GLN A 1169 -23.21 19.61 30.62
C GLN A 1169 -23.54 20.93 29.92
N SER A 1170 -23.59 22.03 30.69
CA SER A 1170 -23.79 23.36 30.11
C SER A 1170 -23.12 24.46 30.93
N GLY A 1171 -22.72 25.53 30.24
CA GLY A 1171 -22.10 26.72 30.80
C GLY A 1171 -22.69 27.95 30.13
N TRP A 1172 -21.86 28.69 29.39
CA TRP A 1172 -22.35 29.78 28.53
C TRP A 1172 -23.06 29.26 27.26
N TRP A 1173 -22.81 28.00 26.91
CA TRP A 1173 -23.38 27.26 25.78
C TRP A 1173 -23.78 25.85 26.23
N LEU A 1174 -24.35 25.07 25.32
CA LEU A 1174 -24.57 23.63 25.55
C LEU A 1174 -23.29 22.86 25.23
N ASP A 1175 -22.63 22.31 26.26
CA ASP A 1175 -21.32 21.65 26.13
C ASP A 1175 -21.45 20.16 25.76
N ALA A 1176 -22.46 19.47 26.31
CA ALA A 1176 -22.81 18.09 25.99
C ALA A 1176 -24.28 17.75 26.26
N LEU A 1177 -24.86 16.80 25.51
CA LEU A 1177 -26.28 16.38 25.62
C LEU A 1177 -26.47 14.85 25.53
N GLY A 1178 -27.28 14.29 26.43
CA GLY A 1178 -27.70 12.89 26.55
C GLY A 1178 -29.17 12.75 26.91
N ALA A 1179 -29.72 11.54 26.88
CA ALA A 1179 -31.15 11.30 27.13
C ALA A 1179 -31.44 10.00 27.90
N HIS A 1180 -32.54 10.03 28.66
CA HIS A 1180 -33.15 8.91 29.37
C HIS A 1180 -34.29 8.29 28.55
N PHE A 1181 -34.49 6.99 28.71
CA PHE A 1181 -35.53 6.22 28.01
C PHE A 1181 -36.54 5.60 28.97
N GLU A 1182 -37.72 5.28 28.45
CA GLU A 1182 -38.67 4.45 29.18
C GLU A 1182 -38.05 3.07 29.55
N PRO A 1183 -38.41 2.50 30.72
CA PRO A 1183 -37.86 1.24 31.24
C PRO A 1183 -37.92 0.03 30.28
#